data_AF-A0A1V2M8B4-F1
#
_entry.id   AF-A0A1V2M8B4-F1
#
_cell.length_a   1.000
_cell.length_b   1.000
_cell.length_c   1.000
_cell.angle_alpha   90.00
_cell.angle_beta   90.00
_cell.angle_gamma   90.00
#
_symmetry.space_group_name_H-M   'P 1'
#
loop_
_entity.id
_entity.type
_entity.pdbx_description
1 polymer ?
#
loop_
_entity_poly.entity_id
_entity_poly.type
_entity_poly.pdbx_seq_one_letter_code
_entity_poly.pdbx_strand_id
1 'polypeptide(L)'
;MKLHQKLAMALAALMLVTTPIVTNAATIAVDRESLTSTSTNHYNKYWYVEKDAEDNDYPMKNNAMNLKIQNNHSEPIEGESYFTIVGTDIKFNDDLFPDTKDKLSSDYQNVDDANKVLENKTYVYALQDVSESNDQDNADFVTSGIKAGDYPHRLFAIEDGQYTSYISISYALYKEYIYSKTDADQFAFTHDNIDEVYVFEKYIDGDHEVYISTDGELALNDTIETSNVDGSVIKPVDNSSNKFAYFGINSQNTASNQVYIKEYTLFIDEDDSSVLDVELYQNFARNQSTGRVYIPIAFQVTGKAPAVKLESRDYRYNGAKANLSSNTEVSGDMIELDVKRKGELSVDGNGKFGVFELGEEQRDIFGGNFVATDDWEDDFVLDEDSGTDNGTTGGLTFHLTIENSELEFDLSEGDRYWDEEPEPENNVSGMEGKLQEDNLISVSGGFSRQEEYIQVEILAVEDNELLMRVIDETGDLGERKYEGAIEFVNFPVTTASRKTELKLEEIELSITQVEDLVYNEGDGDLGDWEFDDANELDEKVVIAEVVDDDVMLEAIEEVELIAGQDEDEVEVALKALVGQSIDIRDEFYITISNGSIVSDAYDVEFEYEGGSIYSSDEHQFFYEDEDDDEWILDLDELAEALEIDPDDSAQEDEWYEILSELTFKMDVKADANTSGDIKLNIESDNLKNDEVSLVIGTVTNSFSYDAPKVTLDLGVKEQQIGKIVIEEADEELFHDDREIILGLEDLVINDASVSTDEDESELGVDYDIKDGLIIITVTDESDGMGGTITIEDIEFDVWAGTPRGTYDLYIGGNALDHGKDSYDDFSDGKDEDDVMEEFADDHTVATVSEYLEIGDGASSKEQLVTIVDFRAGTTTVNGVRVSMTSKPYITPNGWSMIGVRDIATFFGIAEEQIAYGHDENNVMTVTITNGKIGASGSTLVTVKNGSKILTVNGTPVIMGEPMTIGSDNRAYAPIRPIAEALGLSVDWNGALSRATFTN
;
A
#
# COMPACT_ATOMS: atom_id res chain seq x y z
N MET A 1 12.17 10.64 -7.10
CA MET A 1 11.42 11.55 -6.20
C MET A 1 9.92 11.44 -6.44
N LYS A 2 9.31 12.04 -7.48
CA LYS A 2 7.84 12.00 -7.69
C LYS A 2 7.17 10.64 -8.02
N LEU A 3 7.93 9.54 -8.05
CA LEU A 3 7.41 8.17 -8.26
C LEU A 3 7.46 7.32 -6.97
N HIS A 4 8.20 7.75 -5.94
CA HIS A 4 8.28 7.05 -4.64
C HIS A 4 7.19 7.54 -3.67
N GLN A 5 6.88 8.84 -3.65
CA GLN A 5 5.72 9.38 -2.90
C GLN A 5 4.38 8.79 -3.34
N LYS A 6 4.20 8.54 -4.65
CA LYS A 6 2.97 7.90 -5.18
C LYS A 6 2.87 6.41 -4.86
N LEU A 7 3.94 5.79 -4.37
CA LEU A 7 3.96 4.38 -4.02
C LEU A 7 3.69 4.19 -2.52
N ALA A 8 4.17 5.08 -1.65
CA ALA A 8 3.85 5.09 -0.22
C ALA A 8 2.37 5.40 0.02
N MET A 9 1.82 6.39 -0.67
CA MET A 9 0.41 6.80 -0.57
C MET A 9 -0.57 5.74 -1.13
N ALA A 10 -0.13 4.89 -2.06
CA ALA A 10 -0.93 3.77 -2.56
C ALA A 10 -0.85 2.51 -1.65
N LEU A 11 0.08 2.47 -0.69
CA LEU A 11 0.19 1.40 0.31
C LEU A 11 -0.62 1.71 1.58
N ALA A 12 -0.81 2.99 1.91
CA ALA A 12 -1.64 3.43 3.04
C ALA A 12 -3.16 3.22 2.78
N ALA A 13 -3.65 3.52 1.57
CA ALA A 13 -5.08 3.44 1.23
C ALA A 13 -5.67 2.01 1.09
N LEU A 14 -4.93 0.95 1.44
CA LEU A 14 -5.39 -0.45 1.33
C LEU A 14 -5.71 -1.12 2.68
N MET A 15 -5.57 -0.43 3.81
CA MET A 15 -5.96 -0.94 5.12
C MET A 15 -7.03 -0.06 5.75
N LEU A 16 -8.31 -0.42 5.54
CA LEU A 16 -9.43 -0.34 6.50
C LEU A 16 -10.78 -0.45 5.76
N VAL A 17 -10.96 -1.52 4.97
CA VAL A 17 -12.33 -2.00 4.71
C VAL A 17 -12.61 -3.09 5.73
N THR A 18 -13.29 -2.73 6.82
CA THR A 18 -13.84 -3.72 7.77
C THR A 18 -14.92 -4.54 7.05
N THR A 19 -14.50 -5.57 6.33
CA THR A 19 -15.42 -6.57 5.81
C THR A 19 -16.09 -7.27 7.00
N PRO A 20 -17.41 -7.54 6.93
CA PRO A 20 -18.11 -8.26 7.99
C PRO A 20 -17.42 -9.61 8.18
N ILE A 21 -17.02 -9.92 9.42
CA ILE A 21 -16.43 -11.21 9.79
C ILE A 21 -17.46 -12.30 9.53
N VAL A 22 -17.43 -12.86 8.32
CA VAL A 22 -17.99 -14.17 8.07
C VAL A 22 -17.05 -15.13 8.77
N THR A 23 -17.50 -15.73 9.88
CA THR A 23 -16.77 -16.83 10.52
C THR A 23 -16.58 -17.95 9.49
N ASN A 24 -15.41 -17.97 8.85
CA ASN A 24 -15.03 -18.94 7.85
C ASN A 24 -14.80 -20.30 8.52
N ALA A 25 -15.24 -21.37 7.85
CA ALA A 25 -15.21 -22.74 8.38
C ALA A 25 -13.79 -23.33 8.43
N ALA A 26 -12.85 -22.85 7.61
CA ALA A 26 -11.43 -23.17 7.68
C ALA A 26 -10.61 -21.87 7.84
N THR A 27 -9.58 -21.91 8.68
CA THR A 27 -8.60 -20.82 8.81
C THR A 27 -7.28 -21.30 8.23
N ILE A 28 -6.62 -20.44 7.46
CA ILE A 28 -5.20 -20.59 7.14
C ILE A 28 -4.44 -19.86 8.24
N ALA A 29 -3.50 -20.54 8.87
CA ALA A 29 -2.43 -19.91 9.60
C ALA A 29 -1.15 -20.30 8.86
N VAL A 30 -0.35 -19.34 8.43
CA VAL A 30 0.98 -19.67 7.90
C VAL A 30 1.87 -19.85 9.12
N ASP A 31 2.12 -21.09 9.53
CA ASP A 31 3.29 -21.36 10.38
C ASP A 31 4.49 -21.29 9.41
N ARG A 32 5.31 -20.23 9.48
CA ARG A 32 6.50 -20.07 8.61
C ARG A 32 7.60 -21.05 9.04
N GLU A 33 7.38 -22.34 8.85
CA GLU A 33 8.43 -23.32 9.08
C GLU A 33 9.21 -23.55 7.78
N SER A 34 10.50 -23.20 7.83
CA SER A 34 11.46 -23.68 6.84
C SER A 34 11.47 -25.21 6.85
N LEU A 35 11.50 -25.83 5.67
CA LEU A 35 11.61 -27.29 5.59
C LEU A 35 12.95 -27.83 6.13
N THR A 36 13.88 -26.96 6.53
CA THR A 36 15.15 -27.32 7.18
C THR A 36 15.15 -26.87 8.64
N SER A 37 15.22 -27.81 9.58
CA SER A 37 15.81 -27.52 10.89
C SER A 37 17.06 -28.38 11.13
N THR A 38 18.05 -27.70 11.72
CA THR A 38 19.25 -28.20 12.42
C THR A 38 20.23 -29.08 11.64
N SER A 39 20.95 -28.55 10.67
CA SER A 39 22.29 -29.11 10.40
C SER A 39 23.27 -27.98 10.08
N THR A 40 24.45 -28.08 10.70
CA THR A 40 25.61 -27.16 10.73
C THR A 40 26.20 -26.78 9.35
N ASN A 41 25.45 -26.81 8.26
CA ASN A 41 25.91 -26.49 6.90
C ASN A 41 24.81 -25.93 5.96
N HIS A 42 23.60 -25.58 6.43
CA HIS A 42 22.56 -24.88 5.65
C HIS A 42 22.18 -25.47 4.26
N TYR A 43 22.43 -26.75 4.02
CA TYR A 43 22.04 -27.43 2.78
C TYR A 43 20.67 -28.11 2.90
N ASN A 44 19.92 -28.17 1.80
CA ASN A 44 18.64 -28.88 1.75
C ASN A 44 18.82 -30.36 2.15
N LYS A 45 18.26 -30.72 3.32
CA LYS A 45 18.30 -32.06 3.91
C LYS A 45 17.59 -33.15 3.08
N TYR A 46 16.87 -32.75 2.02
CA TYR A 46 16.11 -33.60 1.10
C TYR A 46 16.83 -33.93 -0.22
N TRP A 47 18.10 -33.51 -0.42
CA TRP A 47 18.91 -33.82 -1.60
C TRP A 47 18.30 -33.34 -2.94
N TYR A 48 17.97 -32.06 -3.05
CA TYR A 48 17.88 -31.43 -4.37
C TYR A 48 19.29 -31.06 -4.84
N VAL A 49 19.74 -31.66 -5.94
CA VAL A 49 21.08 -31.45 -6.49
C VAL A 49 20.99 -31.14 -7.97
N GLU A 50 21.55 -30.00 -8.38
CA GLU A 50 21.76 -29.72 -9.80
C GLU A 50 23.05 -30.42 -10.26
N LYS A 51 22.94 -31.37 -11.19
CA LYS A 51 24.11 -31.98 -11.83
C LYS A 51 24.62 -31.07 -12.94
N ASP A 52 25.77 -30.43 -12.72
CA ASP A 52 26.47 -29.75 -13.80
C ASP A 52 27.14 -30.76 -14.76
N ALA A 53 27.51 -30.30 -15.96
CA ALA A 53 28.03 -31.08 -17.08
C ALA A 53 29.32 -31.90 -16.80
N GLU A 54 29.90 -31.78 -15.60
CA GLU A 54 31.11 -32.49 -15.15
C GLU A 54 30.87 -33.50 -14.01
N ASP A 55 29.61 -33.89 -13.71
CA ASP A 55 29.25 -34.88 -12.65
C ASP A 55 29.66 -34.44 -11.22
N ASN A 56 29.70 -33.13 -10.95
CA ASN A 56 29.81 -32.61 -9.58
C ASN A 56 28.40 -32.31 -9.05
N ASP A 57 28.05 -32.95 -7.94
CA ASP A 57 26.79 -32.75 -7.23
C ASP A 57 26.89 -31.47 -6.38
N TYR A 58 26.09 -30.45 -6.67
CA TYR A 58 25.91 -29.26 -5.82
C TYR A 58 24.51 -29.25 -5.18
N PRO A 59 24.39 -29.19 -3.84
CA PRO A 59 23.10 -29.05 -3.16
C PRO A 59 22.45 -27.70 -3.49
N MET A 60 21.14 -27.71 -3.79
CA MET A 60 20.36 -26.49 -4.08
C MET A 60 19.89 -25.79 -2.79
N LYS A 61 19.90 -24.45 -2.77
CA LYS A 61 19.35 -23.60 -1.69
C LYS A 61 17.84 -23.87 -1.56
N ASN A 62 17.35 -23.99 -0.32
CA ASN A 62 15.96 -24.34 -0.03
C ASN A 62 15.07 -23.07 -0.05
N ASN A 63 14.04 -23.02 -0.90
CA ASN A 63 13.15 -21.87 -1.08
C ASN A 63 11.68 -22.21 -0.74
N ALA A 64 11.44 -23.20 0.12
CA ALA A 64 10.11 -23.76 0.39
C ALA A 64 9.67 -23.61 1.85
N MET A 65 8.38 -23.27 2.05
CA MET A 65 7.70 -23.05 3.32
C MET A 65 6.56 -24.05 3.53
N ASN A 66 6.20 -24.36 4.78
CA ASN A 66 5.01 -25.15 5.10
C ASN A 66 3.75 -24.28 5.30
N LEU A 67 2.72 -24.47 4.48
CA LEU A 67 1.40 -23.89 4.70
C LEU A 67 0.60 -24.76 5.66
N LYS A 68 0.20 -24.23 6.81
CA LYS A 68 -0.71 -24.93 7.74
C LYS A 68 -2.16 -24.55 7.48
N ILE A 69 -2.93 -25.56 7.11
CA ILE A 69 -4.37 -25.44 6.92
C ILE A 69 -5.03 -26.09 8.11
N GLN A 70 -6.00 -25.40 8.73
CA GLN A 70 -6.74 -25.92 9.88
C GLN A 70 -8.26 -25.88 9.64
N ASN A 71 -8.93 -26.98 9.97
CA ASN A 71 -10.38 -27.06 9.98
C ASN A 71 -10.93 -26.52 11.30
N ASN A 72 -11.61 -25.37 11.27
CA ASN A 72 -12.28 -24.80 12.45
C ASN A 72 -13.80 -25.02 12.44
N HIS A 73 -14.32 -25.81 11.49
CA HIS A 73 -15.74 -26.04 11.36
C HIS A 73 -16.28 -26.99 12.43
N SER A 74 -17.58 -26.88 12.72
CA SER A 74 -18.27 -27.78 13.65
C SER A 74 -18.39 -29.22 13.15
N GLU A 75 -18.18 -29.44 11.85
CA GLU A 75 -18.28 -30.74 11.18
C GLU A 75 -16.98 -31.07 10.41
N PRO A 76 -16.51 -32.33 10.40
CA PRO A 76 -15.40 -32.76 9.55
C PRO A 76 -15.71 -32.47 8.08
N ILE A 77 -14.70 -32.11 7.29
CA ILE A 77 -14.87 -32.00 5.84
C ILE A 77 -14.67 -33.40 5.25
N GLU A 78 -15.76 -33.99 4.74
CA GLU A 78 -15.81 -35.37 4.24
C GLU A 78 -15.39 -35.47 2.76
N GLY A 79 -14.50 -36.41 2.44
CA GLY A 79 -14.22 -36.89 1.07
C GLY A 79 -13.17 -36.12 0.26
N GLU A 80 -12.80 -36.68 -0.91
CA GLU A 80 -11.87 -36.11 -1.91
C GLU A 80 -12.20 -34.64 -2.15
N SER A 81 -11.47 -33.77 -1.48
CA SER A 81 -11.68 -32.33 -1.54
C SER A 81 -10.61 -31.77 -2.44
N TYR A 82 -11.07 -31.08 -3.47
CA TYR A 82 -10.22 -30.32 -4.37
C TYR A 82 -10.36 -28.85 -4.02
N PHE A 83 -9.25 -28.23 -3.71
CA PHE A 83 -9.16 -26.80 -3.53
C PHE A 83 -7.90 -26.30 -4.23
N THR A 84 -7.92 -25.03 -4.58
CA THR A 84 -6.80 -24.35 -5.23
C THR A 84 -6.23 -23.34 -4.24
N ILE A 85 -4.91 -23.22 -4.24
CA ILE A 85 -4.18 -22.14 -3.60
C ILE A 85 -3.87 -21.15 -4.70
N VAL A 86 -4.41 -19.94 -4.59
CA VAL A 86 -4.22 -18.85 -5.54
C VAL A 86 -3.26 -17.85 -4.92
N GLY A 87 -2.13 -17.65 -5.59
CA GLY A 87 -1.12 -16.66 -5.26
C GLY A 87 -1.49 -15.29 -5.84
N THR A 88 -1.35 -14.25 -5.03
CA THR A 88 -1.29 -12.84 -5.47
C THR A 88 0.15 -12.40 -5.36
N ASP A 89 0.68 -11.69 -6.36
CA ASP A 89 2.05 -11.17 -6.35
C ASP A 89 3.14 -12.25 -6.12
N ILE A 90 2.83 -13.52 -6.40
CA ILE A 90 3.77 -14.65 -6.36
C ILE A 90 3.61 -15.55 -7.60
N LYS A 91 4.64 -16.35 -7.88
CA LYS A 91 4.58 -17.49 -8.78
C LYS A 91 5.10 -18.71 -8.05
N PHE A 92 4.32 -19.79 -7.98
CA PHE A 92 4.82 -21.05 -7.46
C PHE A 92 6.00 -21.53 -8.29
N ASN A 93 7.01 -22.04 -7.58
CA ASN A 93 8.28 -22.44 -8.15
C ASN A 93 8.28 -23.96 -8.38
N ASP A 94 8.63 -24.37 -9.59
CA ASP A 94 8.79 -25.77 -9.99
C ASP A 94 9.92 -26.49 -9.22
N ASP A 95 10.78 -25.76 -8.50
CA ASP A 95 11.84 -26.30 -7.63
C ASP A 95 11.31 -27.18 -6.48
N LEU A 96 10.01 -27.13 -6.16
CA LEU A 96 9.36 -28.10 -5.27
C LEU A 96 8.97 -29.42 -5.94
N PHE A 97 8.98 -29.46 -7.26
CA PHE A 97 8.55 -30.58 -8.09
C PHE A 97 9.66 -31.27 -8.91
N PRO A 98 10.95 -31.33 -8.49
CA PRO A 98 11.92 -32.14 -9.18
C PRO A 98 11.60 -33.63 -8.95
N ASP A 99 11.48 -34.39 -10.03
CA ASP A 99 11.09 -35.81 -9.99
C ASP A 99 12.01 -36.62 -9.06
N THR A 100 11.44 -37.34 -8.09
CA THR A 100 12.17 -38.28 -7.21
C THR A 100 12.36 -39.63 -7.90
N LYS A 101 12.97 -39.60 -9.09
CA LYS A 101 13.04 -40.72 -10.03
C LYS A 101 14.45 -40.92 -10.56
N ASP A 102 15.18 -41.92 -10.03
CA ASP A 102 16.55 -42.19 -10.47
C ASP A 102 16.89 -43.69 -10.57
N LYS A 103 17.99 -44.00 -11.26
CA LYS A 103 18.62 -45.32 -11.28
C LYS A 103 19.50 -45.44 -10.05
N LEU A 104 19.08 -46.28 -9.11
CA LEU A 104 19.85 -46.54 -7.90
C LEU A 104 21.20 -47.19 -8.25
N SER A 105 22.26 -46.62 -7.69
CA SER A 105 23.65 -47.11 -7.79
C SER A 105 23.79 -48.49 -7.11
N SER A 106 24.83 -49.24 -7.44
CA SER A 106 25.18 -50.47 -6.73
C SER A 106 25.67 -50.26 -5.30
N ASP A 107 25.83 -48.99 -4.87
CA ASP A 107 26.40 -48.61 -3.56
C ASP A 107 25.37 -48.50 -2.43
N TYR A 108 24.07 -48.51 -2.76
CA TYR A 108 22.98 -48.53 -1.78
C TYR A 108 22.99 -49.87 -1.02
N GLN A 109 23.10 -49.82 0.31
CA GLN A 109 23.01 -51.01 1.15
C GLN A 109 21.60 -51.13 1.75
N ASN A 110 21.04 -52.33 1.66
CA ASN A 110 19.84 -52.69 2.43
C ASN A 110 20.24 -52.90 3.89
N VAL A 111 19.36 -52.52 4.82
CA VAL A 111 19.53 -52.76 6.27
C VAL A 111 19.46 -54.26 6.59
N ASP A 112 18.94 -55.11 5.70
CA ASP A 112 18.98 -56.57 5.79
C ASP A 112 19.37 -57.27 4.48
N ASP A 113 20.31 -58.21 4.60
CA ASP A 113 21.10 -58.80 3.52
C ASP A 113 20.27 -59.79 2.65
N ALA A 114 19.50 -59.30 1.66
CA ALA A 114 18.92 -60.14 0.59
C ALA A 114 18.59 -59.38 -0.73
N ASN A 115 19.36 -59.73 -1.78
CA ASN A 115 19.12 -59.58 -3.24
C ASN A 115 19.66 -58.35 -4.00
N LYS A 116 20.67 -58.63 -4.85
CA LYS A 116 21.15 -57.84 -5.99
C LYS A 116 20.17 -57.87 -7.18
N VAL A 117 19.05 -57.13 -7.12
CA VAL A 117 18.11 -57.02 -8.26
C VAL A 117 17.80 -55.55 -8.66
N LEU A 118 18.48 -54.57 -8.07
CA LEU A 118 18.24 -53.14 -8.39
C LEU A 118 18.98 -52.63 -9.66
N GLU A 119 19.86 -53.42 -10.27
CA GLU A 119 20.65 -52.99 -11.44
C GLU A 119 19.77 -52.75 -12.70
N ASN A 120 19.77 -51.49 -13.20
CA ASN A 120 19.19 -51.00 -14.46
C ASN A 120 17.68 -50.70 -14.51
N LYS A 121 17.03 -50.50 -13.37
CA LYS A 121 15.68 -49.92 -13.33
C LYS A 121 15.71 -48.54 -12.70
N THR A 122 14.85 -47.66 -13.20
CA THR A 122 14.57 -46.35 -12.59
C THR A 122 13.48 -46.56 -11.56
N TYR A 123 13.70 -46.13 -10.33
CA TYR A 123 12.75 -46.28 -9.22
C TYR A 123 12.26 -44.89 -8.82
N VAL A 124 10.98 -44.78 -8.46
CA VAL A 124 10.51 -43.62 -7.70
C VAL A 124 10.84 -43.87 -6.23
N TYR A 125 11.63 -42.99 -5.64
CA TYR A 125 11.94 -43.01 -4.22
C TYR A 125 11.16 -41.91 -3.51
N ALA A 126 10.93 -42.10 -2.22
CA ALA A 126 10.29 -41.16 -1.34
C ALA A 126 11.27 -40.70 -0.26
N LEU A 127 11.09 -39.45 0.16
CA LEU A 127 11.92 -38.77 1.14
C LEU A 127 11.12 -38.59 2.43
N GLN A 128 11.80 -38.65 3.57
CA GLN A 128 11.20 -38.39 4.86
C GLN A 128 10.86 -36.90 4.99
N ASP A 129 9.67 -36.56 5.49
CA ASP A 129 9.38 -35.23 6.03
C ASP A 129 10.06 -35.09 7.41
N VAL A 130 10.95 -34.11 7.55
CA VAL A 130 11.70 -33.82 8.79
C VAL A 130 11.33 -32.48 9.42
N SER A 131 10.23 -31.84 8.99
CA SER A 131 9.73 -30.61 9.61
C SER A 131 9.37 -30.82 11.09
N GLU A 132 9.55 -29.79 11.93
CA GLU A 132 9.29 -29.89 13.38
C GLU A 132 7.79 -30.06 13.68
N SER A 133 6.92 -29.43 12.88
CA SER A 133 5.47 -29.55 13.02
C SER A 133 4.82 -30.79 12.42
N ASN A 134 5.57 -31.76 11.88
CA ASN A 134 4.96 -32.96 11.28
C ASN A 134 4.33 -33.93 12.30
N ASP A 135 4.16 -33.52 13.57
CA ASP A 135 3.52 -34.29 14.64
C ASP A 135 4.28 -35.60 14.98
N GLN A 136 5.61 -35.63 14.74
CA GLN A 136 6.44 -36.83 14.90
C GLN A 136 6.37 -37.47 16.30
N ASP A 137 6.26 -36.66 17.36
CA ASP A 137 6.24 -37.15 18.75
C ASP A 137 4.85 -37.61 19.24
N ASN A 138 3.79 -37.36 18.46
CA ASN A 138 2.41 -37.56 18.89
C ASN A 138 1.79 -38.91 18.44
N ALA A 139 2.49 -39.69 17.60
CA ALA A 139 1.97 -40.93 17.01
C ALA A 139 2.70 -42.20 17.51
N ASP A 140 2.11 -42.92 18.47
CA ASP A 140 2.61 -44.23 18.92
C ASP A 140 2.53 -45.30 17.80
N PHE A 141 3.63 -46.03 17.55
CA PHE A 141 3.64 -47.11 16.56
C PHE A 141 2.73 -48.27 16.96
N VAL A 142 1.80 -48.64 16.06
CA VAL A 142 0.74 -49.62 16.34
C VAL A 142 1.10 -51.04 15.87
N THR A 143 2.12 -51.21 15.03
CA THR A 143 2.52 -52.52 14.48
C THR A 143 3.55 -53.24 15.36
N SER A 144 3.28 -54.49 15.72
CA SER A 144 4.17 -55.27 16.58
C SER A 144 5.50 -55.59 15.88
N GLY A 145 6.61 -54.99 16.32
CA GLY A 145 7.97 -55.30 15.86
C GLY A 145 8.75 -54.14 15.27
N ILE A 146 8.12 -53.00 15.02
CA ILE A 146 8.75 -51.74 14.57
C ILE A 146 8.87 -50.82 15.80
N LYS A 147 10.04 -50.22 16.02
CA LYS A 147 10.25 -49.24 17.10
C LYS A 147 10.00 -47.82 16.59
N ALA A 148 9.68 -46.91 17.52
CA ALA A 148 9.67 -45.48 17.24
C ALA A 148 11.03 -45.05 16.66
N GLY A 149 11.00 -44.33 15.54
CA GLY A 149 12.19 -43.89 14.80
C GLY A 149 12.70 -44.84 13.69
N ASP A 150 12.14 -46.06 13.55
CA ASP A 150 12.58 -46.97 12.48
C ASP A 150 12.08 -46.54 11.09
N TYR A 151 10.94 -45.83 11.02
CA TYR A 151 10.31 -45.28 9.82
C TYR A 151 9.70 -43.90 10.08
N PRO A 152 9.65 -43.02 9.07
CA PRO A 152 9.06 -41.71 9.20
C PRO A 152 7.53 -41.74 9.21
N HIS A 153 6.92 -40.75 9.87
CA HIS A 153 5.47 -40.65 9.92
C HIS A 153 4.86 -40.15 8.61
N ARG A 154 5.60 -39.30 7.88
CA ARG A 154 5.26 -38.83 6.54
C ARG A 154 6.46 -39.00 5.60
N LEU A 155 6.13 -39.43 4.39
CA LEU A 155 7.00 -39.55 3.23
C LEU A 155 6.43 -38.68 2.10
N PHE A 156 7.27 -38.19 1.21
CA PHE A 156 6.81 -37.55 -0.02
C PHE A 156 7.56 -38.08 -1.24
N ALA A 157 6.86 -38.16 -2.37
CA ALA A 157 7.42 -38.55 -3.66
C ALA A 157 6.92 -37.59 -4.74
N ILE A 158 7.76 -37.33 -5.73
CA ILE A 158 7.47 -36.42 -6.84
C ILE A 158 7.57 -37.21 -8.14
N GLU A 159 6.49 -37.25 -8.91
CA GLU A 159 6.46 -37.93 -10.21
C GLU A 159 5.70 -37.08 -11.25
N ASP A 160 6.34 -36.88 -12.41
CA ASP A 160 5.81 -36.11 -13.52
C ASP A 160 5.36 -34.69 -13.07
N GLY A 161 6.14 -34.08 -12.17
CA GLY A 161 5.85 -32.75 -11.61
C GLY A 161 4.72 -32.73 -10.57
N GLN A 162 4.34 -33.88 -9.99
CA GLN A 162 3.30 -33.97 -8.97
C GLN A 162 3.88 -34.33 -7.61
N TYR A 163 3.74 -33.44 -6.62
CA TYR A 163 4.19 -33.70 -5.25
C TYR A 163 3.11 -34.49 -4.50
N THR A 164 3.44 -35.68 -4.02
CA THR A 164 2.49 -36.55 -3.29
C THR A 164 2.99 -36.85 -1.88
N SER A 165 2.14 -36.58 -0.89
CA SER A 165 2.36 -36.95 0.51
C SER A 165 1.77 -38.32 0.84
N TYR A 166 2.55 -39.13 1.56
CA TYR A 166 2.20 -40.45 2.08
C TYR A 166 2.42 -40.48 3.59
N ILE A 167 1.45 -41.00 4.33
CA ILE A 167 1.51 -41.05 5.80
C ILE A 167 1.41 -42.47 6.31
N SER A 168 2.17 -42.77 7.35
CA SER A 168 2.18 -44.08 8.00
C SER A 168 0.81 -44.42 8.62
N ILE A 169 0.51 -45.71 8.78
CA ILE A 169 -0.73 -46.16 9.47
C ILE A 169 -0.84 -45.57 10.88
N SER A 170 0.27 -45.48 11.63
CA SER A 170 0.28 -44.88 12.98
C SER A 170 -0.13 -43.41 12.95
N TYR A 171 0.38 -42.67 11.97
CA TYR A 171 0.03 -41.26 11.77
C TYR A 171 -1.43 -41.09 11.33
N ALA A 172 -1.90 -41.93 10.42
CA ALA A 172 -3.29 -41.93 9.97
C ALA A 172 -4.29 -42.28 11.10
N LEU A 173 -3.88 -43.08 12.08
CA LEU A 173 -4.67 -43.35 13.29
C LEU A 173 -4.70 -42.13 14.22
N TYR A 174 -3.55 -41.48 14.42
CA TYR A 174 -3.45 -40.24 15.19
C TYR A 174 -4.34 -39.14 14.59
N LYS A 175 -4.28 -38.96 13.25
CA LYS A 175 -5.12 -38.00 12.51
C LYS A 175 -6.59 -38.43 12.35
N GLU A 176 -6.97 -39.57 12.92
CA GLU A 176 -8.32 -40.15 12.82
C GLU A 176 -8.81 -40.43 11.39
N TYR A 177 -7.91 -40.50 10.41
CA TYR A 177 -8.24 -40.89 9.03
C TYR A 177 -8.72 -42.35 8.97
N ILE A 178 -8.21 -43.19 9.88
CA ILE A 178 -8.61 -44.58 10.09
C ILE A 178 -8.84 -44.86 11.58
N TYR A 179 -9.55 -45.95 11.91
CA TYR A 179 -9.74 -46.39 13.30
C TYR A 179 -9.49 -47.88 13.50
N SER A 180 -8.98 -48.24 14.68
CA SER A 180 -8.75 -49.64 15.09
C SER A 180 -10.05 -50.27 15.63
N LYS A 181 -10.37 -51.50 15.20
CA LYS A 181 -11.67 -52.12 15.54
C LYS A 181 -11.62 -53.21 16.61
N THR A 182 -10.58 -54.05 16.69
CA THR A 182 -10.65 -55.23 17.60
C THR A 182 -9.37 -55.96 18.05
N ASP A 183 -8.18 -55.63 17.56
CA ASP A 183 -6.85 -56.07 18.03
C ASP A 183 -5.84 -55.38 17.09
N ALA A 184 -4.56 -55.24 17.46
CA ALA A 184 -3.54 -54.34 16.86
C ALA A 184 -3.33 -54.40 15.32
N ASP A 185 -3.93 -55.35 14.61
CA ASP A 185 -3.71 -55.61 13.18
C ASP A 185 -4.98 -55.43 12.32
N GLN A 186 -6.04 -54.78 12.82
CA GLN A 186 -7.29 -54.54 12.07
C GLN A 186 -7.71 -53.08 12.05
N PHE A 187 -7.69 -52.49 10.86
CA PHE A 187 -8.06 -51.09 10.63
C PHE A 187 -9.27 -50.99 9.70
N ALA A 188 -10.14 -50.05 10.02
CA ALA A 188 -11.27 -49.69 9.20
C ALA A 188 -11.07 -48.24 8.73
N PHE A 189 -11.35 -48.01 7.45
CA PHE A 189 -11.38 -46.67 6.90
C PHE A 189 -12.60 -45.93 7.43
N THR A 190 -12.45 -44.64 7.67
CA THR A 190 -13.58 -43.77 8.04
C THR A 190 -14.49 -43.46 6.84
N HIS A 191 -14.04 -43.71 5.61
CA HIS A 191 -14.79 -43.48 4.37
C HIS A 191 -14.59 -44.60 3.31
N ASP A 192 -15.47 -44.62 2.30
CA ASP A 192 -15.56 -45.65 1.27
C ASP A 192 -14.58 -45.47 0.09
N ASN A 193 -13.70 -44.46 0.05
CA ASN A 193 -12.88 -44.13 -1.15
C ASN A 193 -11.38 -44.43 -1.04
N ILE A 194 -10.87 -44.94 0.09
CA ILE A 194 -9.47 -45.39 0.14
C ILE A 194 -9.37 -46.73 -0.56
N ASP A 195 -8.93 -46.71 -1.82
CA ASP A 195 -8.85 -47.89 -2.68
C ASP A 195 -7.44 -48.54 -2.69
N GLU A 196 -6.42 -47.85 -2.19
CA GLU A 196 -5.00 -48.24 -2.29
C GLU A 196 -4.20 -47.94 -1.02
N VAL A 197 -3.26 -48.83 -0.68
CA VAL A 197 -2.21 -48.59 0.34
C VAL A 197 -0.84 -48.92 -0.26
N TYR A 198 0.19 -48.23 0.20
CA TYR A 198 1.53 -48.26 -0.36
C TYR A 198 2.51 -48.90 0.63
N VAL A 199 3.48 -49.66 0.14
CA VAL A 199 4.51 -50.31 0.98
C VAL A 199 5.87 -49.76 0.59
N PHE A 200 6.53 -49.13 1.55
CA PHE A 200 7.87 -48.58 1.38
C PHE A 200 8.90 -49.41 2.15
N GLU A 201 10.02 -49.67 1.50
CA GLU A 201 11.21 -50.31 2.06
C GLU A 201 12.32 -49.25 2.23
N LYS A 202 13.04 -49.32 3.35
CA LYS A 202 14.11 -48.36 3.70
C LYS A 202 15.45 -48.80 3.10
N TYR A 203 16.15 -47.86 2.48
CA TYR A 203 17.49 -48.05 1.91
C TYR A 203 18.42 -46.94 2.40
N ILE A 204 19.70 -47.29 2.63
CA ILE A 204 20.72 -46.35 3.13
C ILE A 204 21.79 -46.13 2.05
N ASP A 205 22.12 -44.86 1.81
CA ASP A 205 23.23 -44.42 0.95
C ASP A 205 24.13 -43.43 1.70
N GLY A 206 25.31 -43.90 2.12
CA GLY A 206 26.17 -43.14 3.02
C GLY A 206 25.49 -42.87 4.36
N ASP A 207 25.33 -41.60 4.73
CA ASP A 207 24.65 -41.13 5.95
C ASP A 207 23.16 -40.81 5.74
N HIS A 208 22.59 -41.13 4.56
CA HIS A 208 21.24 -40.71 4.16
C HIS A 208 20.28 -41.89 3.98
N GLU A 209 18.98 -41.65 4.20
CA GLU A 209 17.92 -42.66 4.16
C GLU A 209 16.88 -42.34 3.07
N VAL A 210 16.64 -43.28 2.15
CA VAL A 210 15.61 -43.18 1.11
C VAL A 210 14.63 -44.33 1.18
N TYR A 211 13.38 -44.10 0.77
CA TYR A 211 12.29 -45.06 0.91
C TYR A 211 11.76 -45.44 -0.46
N ILE A 212 11.84 -46.71 -0.83
CA ILE A 212 11.48 -47.16 -2.19
C ILE A 212 10.22 -48.00 -2.13
N SER A 213 9.30 -47.73 -3.05
CA SER A 213 8.11 -48.57 -3.24
C SER A 213 8.54 -49.96 -3.69
N THR A 214 8.07 -51.02 -3.01
CA THR A 214 8.50 -52.40 -3.25
C THR A 214 8.18 -52.94 -4.66
N ASP A 215 7.33 -52.24 -5.42
CA ASP A 215 6.94 -52.62 -6.79
C ASP A 215 7.72 -51.86 -7.89
N GLY A 216 8.49 -50.84 -7.52
CA GLY A 216 9.38 -50.08 -8.41
C GLY A 216 8.71 -49.12 -9.41
N GLU A 217 7.38 -48.98 -9.39
CA GLU A 217 6.59 -47.94 -10.08
C GLU A 217 5.49 -47.46 -9.11
N LEU A 218 5.24 -46.14 -8.99
CA LEU A 218 4.24 -45.58 -8.05
C LEU A 218 2.82 -45.46 -8.64
N ALA A 219 2.59 -45.90 -9.88
CA ALA A 219 1.25 -46.01 -10.43
C ALA A 219 1.12 -47.22 -11.38
N LEU A 220 0.19 -48.11 -11.09
CA LEU A 220 -0.85 -48.56 -12.04
C LEU A 220 -1.73 -49.65 -11.44
N ASN A 221 -3.04 -49.40 -11.48
CA ASN A 221 -4.14 -50.32 -11.27
C ASN A 221 -3.86 -51.78 -11.70
N ASP A 222 -3.63 -52.67 -10.73
CA ASP A 222 -3.95 -54.09 -10.93
C ASP A 222 -4.37 -54.79 -9.63
N THR A 223 -5.41 -55.61 -9.72
CA THR A 223 -5.96 -56.42 -8.62
C THR A 223 -5.12 -57.66 -8.37
N ILE A 224 -4.63 -57.87 -7.15
CA ILE A 224 -3.85 -59.08 -6.80
C ILE A 224 -4.63 -59.97 -5.82
N GLU A 225 -4.97 -61.17 -6.29
CA GLU A 225 -5.55 -62.23 -5.46
C GLU A 225 -4.47 -62.82 -4.55
N THR A 226 -4.79 -62.82 -3.25
CA THR A 226 -4.10 -63.45 -2.12
C THR A 226 -3.26 -64.70 -2.48
N SER A 227 -1.93 -64.60 -2.51
CA SER A 227 -1.01 -65.56 -1.86
C SER A 227 0.46 -65.27 -2.18
N ASN A 228 1.25 -65.03 -1.12
CA ASN A 228 2.69 -64.75 -1.07
C ASN A 228 3.10 -63.37 -1.63
N VAL A 229 3.38 -62.43 -0.72
CA VAL A 229 3.92 -61.11 -1.08
C VAL A 229 5.44 -61.25 -1.23
N ASP A 230 5.86 -61.24 -2.49
CA ASP A 230 7.16 -60.74 -2.95
C ASP A 230 6.77 -59.69 -4.01
N GLY A 231 6.60 -58.44 -3.56
CA GLY A 231 6.07 -57.28 -4.33
C GLY A 231 4.56 -57.31 -4.59
N SER A 232 3.76 -56.46 -3.91
CA SER A 232 2.47 -55.96 -4.42
C SER A 232 1.71 -54.98 -3.51
N VAL A 233 1.13 -53.92 -4.12
CA VAL A 233 0.00 -53.09 -3.63
C VAL A 233 -1.14 -53.95 -3.06
N ILE A 234 -1.57 -53.66 -1.83
CA ILE A 234 -2.66 -54.39 -1.17
C ILE A 234 -3.99 -53.63 -1.35
N LYS A 235 -4.92 -54.15 -2.17
CA LYS A 235 -6.28 -53.59 -2.24
C LYS A 235 -7.11 -54.02 -1.01
N PRO A 236 -7.91 -53.12 -0.41
CA PRO A 236 -8.80 -53.47 0.70
C PRO A 236 -9.72 -54.64 0.32
N VAL A 237 -9.91 -55.61 1.23
CA VAL A 237 -10.76 -56.77 0.97
C VAL A 237 -12.20 -56.43 1.31
N ASP A 238 -13.06 -56.32 0.29
CA ASP A 238 -14.50 -56.15 0.47
C ASP A 238 -15.12 -57.42 1.08
N ASN A 239 -15.29 -57.41 2.39
CA ASN A 239 -16.06 -58.42 3.12
C ASN A 239 -17.21 -57.73 3.86
N SER A 240 -18.29 -57.46 3.12
CA SER A 240 -19.62 -57.07 3.58
C SER A 240 -19.77 -55.69 4.24
N SER A 241 -20.56 -54.83 3.59
CA SER A 241 -21.12 -53.53 4.06
C SER A 241 -20.18 -52.46 4.62
N ASN A 242 -18.91 -52.77 4.89
CA ASN A 242 -17.88 -51.84 5.36
C ASN A 242 -16.55 -52.23 4.70
N LYS A 243 -15.87 -51.30 4.02
CA LYS A 243 -14.51 -51.53 3.48
C LYS A 243 -13.52 -51.69 4.64
N PHE A 244 -12.89 -52.86 4.76
CA PHE A 244 -11.86 -53.11 5.78
C PHE A 244 -10.51 -53.34 5.13
N ALA A 245 -9.48 -52.79 5.76
CA ALA A 245 -8.09 -53.01 5.42
C ALA A 245 -7.52 -54.07 6.38
N TYR A 246 -7.18 -55.25 5.85
CA TYR A 246 -6.51 -56.29 6.62
C TYR A 246 -5.06 -56.38 6.15
N PHE A 247 -4.13 -55.85 6.94
CA PHE A 247 -2.70 -55.97 6.68
C PHE A 247 -2.05 -56.64 7.90
N GLY A 248 -1.54 -57.86 7.71
CA GLY A 248 -0.76 -58.55 8.73
C GLY A 248 0.70 -58.61 8.28
N ILE A 249 1.59 -57.94 9.01
CA ILE A 249 3.03 -58.02 8.75
C ILE A 249 3.52 -59.37 9.30
N ASN A 250 3.90 -60.29 8.41
CA ASN A 250 4.31 -61.64 8.81
C ASN A 250 5.71 -61.58 9.43
N SER A 251 5.77 -61.61 10.77
CA SER A 251 6.98 -61.52 11.63
C SER A 251 8.05 -62.62 11.44
N GLN A 252 8.00 -63.39 10.35
CA GLN A 252 8.92 -64.49 10.07
C GLN A 252 10.04 -64.13 9.07
N ASN A 253 9.97 -62.97 8.41
CA ASN A 253 11.09 -62.38 7.66
C ASN A 253 11.35 -60.98 8.22
N THR A 254 12.60 -60.67 8.53
CA THR A 254 13.05 -59.38 9.09
C THR A 254 13.00 -58.22 8.08
N ALA A 255 12.25 -58.34 6.99
CA ALA A 255 12.18 -57.32 5.96
C ALA A 255 11.48 -56.06 6.52
N SER A 256 12.31 -55.04 6.67
CA SER A 256 12.08 -53.64 6.95
C SER A 256 11.12 -53.01 5.94
N ASN A 257 9.81 -53.28 6.07
CA ASN A 257 8.76 -52.72 5.22
C ASN A 257 7.66 -52.08 6.09
N GLN A 258 7.22 -50.86 5.71
CA GLN A 258 6.16 -50.13 6.40
C GLN A 258 5.05 -49.72 5.41
N VAL A 259 3.80 -49.71 5.90
CA VAL A 259 2.61 -49.37 5.10
C VAL A 259 2.22 -47.90 5.29
N TYR A 260 1.91 -47.25 4.18
CA TYR A 260 1.49 -45.85 4.10
C TYR A 260 0.19 -45.71 3.31
N ILE A 261 -0.53 -44.61 3.54
CA ILE A 261 -1.69 -44.18 2.75
C ILE A 261 -1.42 -42.79 2.18
N LYS A 262 -2.05 -42.46 1.04
CA LYS A 262 -1.91 -41.15 0.40
C LYS A 262 -2.64 -40.07 1.19
N GLU A 263 -1.98 -38.96 1.51
CA GLU A 263 -2.60 -37.84 2.24
C GLU A 263 -3.15 -36.79 1.29
N TYR A 264 -2.30 -36.19 0.44
CA TYR A 264 -2.66 -35.22 -0.60
C TYR A 264 -1.70 -35.31 -1.80
N THR A 265 -2.11 -34.75 -2.95
CA THR A 265 -1.23 -34.43 -4.09
C THR A 265 -1.37 -32.96 -4.47
N LEU A 266 -0.25 -32.33 -4.81
CA LEU A 266 -0.15 -30.96 -5.29
C LEU A 266 0.19 -30.94 -6.78
N PHE A 267 -0.40 -30.01 -7.52
CA PHE A 267 -0.13 -29.78 -8.94
C PHE A 267 -0.01 -28.29 -9.20
N ILE A 268 1.03 -27.85 -9.90
CA ILE A 268 1.07 -26.49 -10.45
C ILE A 268 0.13 -26.46 -11.66
N ASP A 269 -0.71 -25.44 -11.75
CA ASP A 269 -1.59 -25.27 -12.91
C ASP A 269 -0.76 -25.04 -14.19
N GLU A 270 -1.01 -25.84 -15.23
CA GLU A 270 -0.23 -25.80 -16.48
C GLU A 270 -0.35 -24.47 -17.24
N ASP A 271 -1.44 -23.73 -17.02
CA ASP A 271 -1.76 -22.47 -17.70
C ASP A 271 -1.46 -21.23 -16.81
N ASP A 272 -1.34 -21.40 -15.48
CA ASP A 272 -1.11 -20.32 -14.51
C ASP A 272 -0.17 -20.71 -13.34
N SER A 273 1.09 -20.25 -13.39
CA SER A 273 2.08 -20.47 -12.34
C SER A 273 1.76 -19.82 -10.99
N SER A 274 0.69 -19.02 -10.89
CA SER A 274 0.21 -18.46 -9.61
C SER A 274 -0.84 -19.34 -8.93
N VAL A 275 -1.20 -20.49 -9.53
CA VAL A 275 -2.23 -21.40 -9.01
C VAL A 275 -1.62 -22.76 -8.71
N LEU A 276 -1.88 -23.25 -7.50
CA LEU A 276 -1.52 -24.60 -7.05
C LEU A 276 -2.78 -25.38 -6.69
N ASP A 277 -3.04 -26.46 -7.41
CA ASP A 277 -4.14 -27.37 -7.15
C ASP A 277 -3.77 -28.37 -6.07
N VAL A 278 -4.69 -28.59 -5.13
CA VAL A 278 -4.54 -29.57 -4.04
C VAL A 278 -5.67 -30.58 -4.12
N GLU A 279 -5.29 -31.85 -4.28
CA GLU A 279 -6.20 -33.00 -4.17
C GLU A 279 -5.97 -33.71 -2.84
N LEU A 280 -6.92 -33.59 -1.91
CA LEU A 280 -6.87 -34.24 -0.60
C LEU A 280 -7.55 -35.61 -0.65
N TYR A 281 -6.88 -36.65 -0.15
CA TYR A 281 -7.39 -38.04 -0.18
C TYR A 281 -7.96 -38.52 1.17
N GLN A 282 -7.80 -37.74 2.24
CA GLN A 282 -8.22 -38.07 3.61
C GLN A 282 -9.23 -37.06 4.17
N ASN A 283 -10.06 -37.47 5.14
CA ASN A 283 -11.04 -36.59 5.77
C ASN A 283 -10.35 -35.53 6.65
N PHE A 284 -10.84 -34.29 6.61
CA PHE A 284 -10.25 -33.22 7.41
C PHE A 284 -10.94 -33.14 8.78
N ALA A 285 -10.29 -33.70 9.80
CA ALA A 285 -10.82 -33.84 11.15
C ALA A 285 -11.04 -32.48 11.85
N ARG A 286 -11.81 -32.47 12.95
CA ARG A 286 -12.28 -31.25 13.64
C ARG A 286 -11.35 -30.72 14.75
N ASN A 287 -10.46 -31.56 15.29
CA ASN A 287 -9.75 -31.24 16.52
C ASN A 287 -8.52 -30.36 16.26
N GLN A 288 -8.14 -29.45 17.17
CA GLN A 288 -7.04 -28.50 16.95
C GLN A 288 -5.67 -29.17 16.72
N SER A 289 -5.45 -30.37 17.26
CA SER A 289 -4.21 -31.13 17.07
C SER A 289 -4.24 -32.10 15.87
N THR A 290 -5.41 -32.66 15.54
CA THR A 290 -5.55 -33.70 14.49
C THR A 290 -6.24 -33.21 13.21
N GLY A 291 -6.83 -32.02 13.22
CA GLY A 291 -7.53 -31.35 12.11
C GLY A 291 -6.68 -30.32 11.36
N ARG A 292 -5.36 -30.51 11.38
CA ARG A 292 -4.37 -29.69 10.66
C ARG A 292 -3.65 -30.50 9.58
N VAL A 293 -3.49 -29.90 8.41
CA VAL A 293 -2.73 -30.44 7.26
C VAL A 293 -1.65 -29.42 6.91
N TYR A 294 -0.44 -29.93 6.65
CA TYR A 294 0.72 -29.14 6.27
C TYR A 294 0.97 -29.36 4.78
N ILE A 295 1.12 -28.27 4.02
CA ILE A 295 1.33 -28.30 2.57
C ILE A 295 2.59 -27.50 2.25
N PRO A 296 3.67 -28.12 1.75
CA PRO A 296 4.85 -27.39 1.35
C PRO A 296 4.56 -26.58 0.08
N ILE A 297 4.95 -25.31 0.09
CA ILE A 297 4.87 -24.37 -1.03
C ILE A 297 6.20 -23.65 -1.22
N ALA A 298 6.60 -23.43 -2.46
CA ALA A 298 7.76 -22.64 -2.84
C ALA A 298 7.31 -21.72 -3.93
N PHE A 299 7.77 -20.49 -3.87
CA PHE A 299 7.30 -19.45 -4.77
C PHE A 299 8.37 -18.39 -4.94
N GLN A 300 8.27 -17.68 -6.06
CA GLN A 300 9.00 -16.46 -6.34
C GLN A 300 8.06 -15.27 -6.13
N VAL A 301 8.50 -14.27 -5.37
CA VAL A 301 7.78 -13.00 -5.24
C VAL A 301 7.83 -12.25 -6.59
N THR A 302 6.69 -11.78 -7.05
CA THR A 302 6.50 -11.05 -8.32
C THR A 302 5.90 -9.66 -8.17
N GLY A 303 5.39 -9.32 -6.98
CA GLY A 303 4.83 -8.01 -6.66
C GLY A 303 5.06 -7.62 -5.20
N LYS A 304 4.34 -6.60 -4.73
CA LYS A 304 4.65 -5.90 -3.46
C LYS A 304 3.83 -6.37 -2.28
N ALA A 305 2.72 -7.08 -2.53
CA ALA A 305 1.87 -7.63 -1.49
C ALA A 305 1.66 -9.14 -1.74
N PRO A 306 2.72 -9.96 -1.66
CA PRO A 306 2.59 -11.38 -1.91
C PRO A 306 1.62 -12.01 -0.92
N ALA A 307 0.70 -12.84 -1.40
CA ALA A 307 -0.30 -13.49 -0.55
C ALA A 307 -0.78 -14.80 -1.17
N VAL A 308 -1.27 -15.72 -0.34
CA VAL A 308 -1.95 -16.95 -0.77
C VAL A 308 -3.39 -16.96 -0.27
N LYS A 309 -4.29 -17.46 -1.11
CA LYS A 309 -5.72 -17.58 -0.80
C LYS A 309 -6.21 -18.97 -1.18
N LEU A 310 -7.10 -19.54 -0.38
CA LEU A 310 -7.79 -20.78 -0.73
C LEU A 310 -9.07 -20.50 -1.52
N GLU A 311 -9.24 -21.24 -2.62
CA GLU A 311 -10.47 -21.26 -3.41
C GLU A 311 -10.95 -22.70 -3.68
N SER A 312 -12.26 -22.93 -3.63
CA SER A 312 -12.88 -24.21 -3.94
C SER A 312 -14.33 -24.00 -4.38
N ARG A 313 -14.89 -25.03 -5.03
CA ARG A 313 -16.35 -25.13 -5.24
C ARG A 313 -17.09 -25.39 -3.93
N ASP A 314 -16.41 -25.93 -2.93
CA ASP A 314 -16.94 -26.05 -1.58
C ASP A 314 -16.65 -24.75 -0.81
N TYR A 315 -17.71 -23.99 -0.55
CA TYR A 315 -17.65 -22.68 0.09
C TYR A 315 -16.96 -22.69 1.47
N ARG A 316 -16.79 -23.86 2.08
CA ARG A 316 -16.09 -24.03 3.37
C ARG A 316 -14.58 -23.73 3.29
N TYR A 317 -13.99 -23.79 2.10
CA TYR A 317 -12.58 -23.43 1.86
C TYR A 317 -12.40 -21.99 1.34
N ASN A 318 -13.48 -21.29 0.99
CA ASN A 318 -13.39 -19.97 0.37
C ASN A 318 -13.20 -18.86 1.40
N GLY A 319 -12.20 -17.99 1.16
CA GLY A 319 -12.07 -16.71 1.88
C GLY A 319 -10.95 -16.66 2.92
N ALA A 320 -10.23 -17.75 3.15
CA ALA A 320 -9.01 -17.69 3.95
C ALA A 320 -7.86 -17.16 3.08
N LYS A 321 -7.21 -16.08 3.53
CA LYS A 321 -6.06 -15.42 2.90
C LYS A 321 -4.94 -15.30 3.92
N ALA A 322 -3.70 -15.51 3.49
CA ALA A 322 -2.52 -15.21 4.28
C ALA A 322 -1.56 -14.34 3.46
N ASN A 323 -1.08 -13.26 4.08
CA ASN A 323 -0.07 -12.39 3.49
C ASN A 323 1.32 -12.99 3.71
N LEU A 324 2.22 -12.77 2.76
CA LEU A 324 3.61 -13.22 2.74
C LEU A 324 4.51 -11.96 2.75
N SER A 325 5.75 -12.05 3.23
CA SER A 325 6.70 -10.91 3.25
C SER A 325 7.25 -10.60 1.85
N SER A 326 7.66 -9.35 1.62
CA SER A 326 8.06 -8.83 0.30
C SER A 326 9.53 -9.08 -0.10
N ASN A 327 10.35 -9.67 0.78
CA ASN A 327 11.75 -9.94 0.48
C ASN A 327 11.87 -11.13 -0.49
N THR A 328 12.70 -10.95 -1.53
CA THR A 328 12.85 -11.91 -2.65
C THR A 328 13.69 -13.15 -2.31
N GLU A 329 14.17 -13.25 -1.07
CA GLU A 329 14.62 -14.49 -0.46
C GLU A 329 13.54 -14.91 0.55
N VAL A 330 13.21 -16.20 0.60
CA VAL A 330 12.51 -16.75 1.76
C VAL A 330 13.52 -16.69 2.91
N SER A 331 13.65 -15.55 3.56
CA SER A 331 14.42 -15.41 4.80
C SER A 331 13.54 -15.98 5.91
N GLY A 332 14.12 -16.90 6.67
CA GLY A 332 13.44 -17.66 7.72
C GLY A 332 13.49 -16.90 9.03
N ASP A 333 13.17 -15.61 8.99
CA ASP A 333 13.53 -14.71 10.08
C ASP A 333 12.69 -15.09 11.30
N MET A 334 13.37 -15.62 12.30
CA MET A 334 12.78 -15.99 13.59
C MET A 334 12.46 -14.74 14.42
N ILE A 335 12.91 -13.57 13.96
CA ILE A 335 12.85 -12.27 14.60
C ILE A 335 12.25 -11.25 13.63
N GLU A 336 11.32 -10.44 14.12
CA GLU A 336 10.79 -9.27 13.44
C GLU A 336 11.50 -8.01 13.94
N LEU A 337 11.88 -7.12 13.03
CA LEU A 337 12.45 -5.81 13.36
C LEU A 337 11.46 -4.70 13.00
N ASP A 338 11.04 -3.95 14.01
CA ASP A 338 10.09 -2.85 13.86
C ASP A 338 10.68 -1.52 14.34
N VAL A 339 10.54 -0.45 13.55
CA VAL A 339 10.75 0.92 14.05
C VAL A 339 9.44 1.43 14.61
N LYS A 340 9.35 1.56 15.93
CA LYS A 340 8.14 2.07 16.61
C LYS A 340 8.07 3.59 16.56
N ARG A 341 9.22 4.26 16.65
CA ARG A 341 9.35 5.72 16.59
C ARG A 341 10.69 6.10 15.98
N LYS A 342 10.73 7.05 15.05
CA LYS A 342 12.00 7.62 14.58
C LYS A 342 12.48 8.67 15.58
N GLY A 343 13.79 8.79 15.76
CA GLY A 343 14.41 9.87 16.54
C GLY A 343 14.86 11.02 15.65
N GLU A 344 15.49 12.02 16.27
CA GLU A 344 16.09 13.14 15.55
C GLU A 344 17.39 13.58 16.22
N LEU A 345 18.31 14.07 15.40
CA LEU A 345 19.58 14.64 15.82
C LEU A 345 19.76 16.02 15.19
N SER A 346 20.28 17.00 15.93
CA SER A 346 20.74 18.25 15.35
C SER A 346 22.05 18.04 14.58
N VAL A 347 22.45 19.01 13.76
CA VAL A 347 23.75 19.00 13.07
C VAL A 347 24.94 18.90 14.03
N ASP A 348 24.81 19.26 15.30
CA ASP A 348 25.87 19.09 16.29
C ASP A 348 25.84 17.71 16.99
N GLY A 349 24.91 16.84 16.57
CA GLY A 349 24.69 15.48 17.06
C GLY A 349 24.09 15.42 18.46
N ASN A 350 23.34 16.45 18.86
CA ASN A 350 22.48 16.42 20.05
C ASN A 350 21.08 15.94 19.65
N GLY A 351 20.37 15.27 20.53
CA GLY A 351 19.06 14.66 20.25
C GLY A 351 19.04 13.20 20.71
N LYS A 352 18.05 12.45 20.27
CA LYS A 352 17.85 11.04 20.67
C LYS A 352 17.61 10.20 19.43
N PHE A 353 18.16 8.98 19.40
CA PHE A 353 17.70 7.96 18.46
C PHE A 353 16.25 7.57 18.75
N GLY A 354 15.62 6.94 17.76
CA GLY A 354 14.25 6.46 17.88
C GLY A 354 14.09 5.25 18.79
N VAL A 355 12.92 4.63 18.68
CA VAL A 355 12.58 3.35 19.31
C VAL A 355 12.48 2.30 18.22
N PHE A 356 13.26 1.22 18.37
CA PHE A 356 13.12 0.03 17.53
C PHE A 356 12.92 -1.22 18.39
N GLU A 357 12.25 -2.23 17.86
CA GLU A 357 11.87 -3.44 18.56
C GLU A 357 12.41 -4.67 17.82
N LEU A 358 12.96 -5.63 18.57
CA LEU A 358 13.25 -6.99 18.13
C LEU A 358 12.20 -7.93 18.72
N GLY A 359 11.26 -8.39 17.89
CA GLY A 359 10.15 -9.27 18.27
C GLY A 359 10.38 -10.72 17.88
N GLU A 360 9.92 -11.66 18.70
CA GLU A 360 9.92 -13.08 18.35
C GLU A 360 8.83 -13.37 17.29
N GLU A 361 9.19 -13.87 16.09
CA GLU A 361 8.20 -14.50 15.18
C GLU A 361 7.89 -15.95 15.62
N GLN A 362 8.79 -16.56 16.40
CA GLN A 362 8.62 -17.87 17.02
C GLN A 362 8.97 -17.81 18.51
N ARG A 363 8.13 -18.37 19.37
CA ARG A 363 8.39 -18.40 20.83
C ARG A 363 9.72 -19.08 21.17
N ASP A 364 10.37 -18.53 22.19
CA ASP A 364 11.57 -19.07 22.84
C ASP A 364 12.84 -19.05 21.96
N ILE A 365 12.88 -18.19 20.93
CA ILE A 365 14.05 -18.07 20.04
C ILE A 365 15.27 -17.44 20.73
N PHE A 366 15.03 -16.59 21.73
CA PHE A 366 16.09 -16.03 22.57
C PHE A 366 16.53 -17.01 23.68
N GLY A 367 16.03 -18.26 23.65
CA GLY A 367 16.26 -19.26 24.69
C GLY A 367 17.74 -19.50 25.00
N GLY A 368 18.11 -19.42 26.28
CA GLY A 368 19.45 -19.70 26.73
C GLY A 368 19.54 -19.81 28.26
N ASN A 369 20.78 -19.85 28.75
CA ASN A 369 21.12 -19.83 30.17
C ASN A 369 22.31 -18.89 30.35
N PHE A 370 22.16 -17.87 31.19
CA PHE A 370 23.19 -16.92 31.54
C PHE A 370 23.69 -17.16 32.97
N VAL A 371 24.98 -16.97 33.17
CA VAL A 371 25.60 -17.06 34.49
C VAL A 371 26.37 -15.77 34.73
N ALA A 372 25.91 -14.96 35.69
CA ALA A 372 26.61 -13.74 36.06
C ALA A 372 27.93 -14.05 36.79
N THR A 373 29.07 -13.66 36.21
CA THR A 373 30.37 -13.73 36.90
C THR A 373 30.96 -12.33 37.18
N ASP A 374 32.06 -12.25 37.96
CA ASP A 374 32.76 -10.99 38.29
C ASP A 374 33.61 -10.47 37.09
N ASP A 375 33.80 -11.28 36.06
CA ASP A 375 34.67 -11.02 34.91
C ASP A 375 33.93 -11.43 33.64
N TRP A 376 33.48 -10.46 32.85
CA TRP A 376 32.63 -10.74 31.68
C TRP A 376 33.32 -11.68 30.67
N GLU A 377 34.67 -11.67 30.61
CA GLU A 377 35.45 -12.60 29.77
C GLU A 377 35.23 -14.07 30.20
N ASP A 378 35.01 -14.32 31.49
CA ASP A 378 34.74 -15.65 32.05
C ASP A 378 33.32 -16.16 31.70
N ASP A 379 32.40 -15.28 31.27
CA ASP A 379 31.04 -15.66 30.86
C ASP A 379 31.03 -16.46 29.53
N PHE A 380 32.13 -16.42 28.75
CA PHE A 380 32.26 -17.06 27.42
C PHE A 380 33.15 -18.31 27.39
N VAL A 381 33.93 -18.56 28.45
CA VAL A 381 34.87 -19.69 28.47
C VAL A 381 34.17 -20.96 28.94
N LEU A 382 33.80 -21.82 27.99
CA LEU A 382 33.60 -23.25 28.28
C LEU A 382 34.95 -23.82 28.74
N ASP A 383 35.18 -23.92 30.06
CA ASP A 383 36.32 -24.66 30.59
C ASP A 383 36.15 -26.15 30.24
N GLU A 384 36.70 -26.56 29.09
CA GLU A 384 36.70 -27.94 28.58
C GLU A 384 37.23 -28.95 29.62
N ASP A 385 38.01 -28.50 30.61
CA ASP A 385 38.62 -29.33 31.65
C ASP A 385 37.82 -29.41 32.97
N SER A 386 36.79 -28.57 33.17
CA SER A 386 36.07 -28.46 34.45
C SER A 386 35.00 -29.54 34.68
N GLY A 387 34.42 -30.09 33.62
CA GLY A 387 33.34 -31.08 33.71
C GLY A 387 32.04 -30.55 34.35
N THR A 388 31.90 -29.23 34.48
CA THR A 388 30.68 -28.50 34.85
C THR A 388 30.57 -27.30 33.93
N ASP A 389 29.62 -27.29 33.00
CA ASP A 389 29.29 -26.09 32.20
C ASP A 389 28.82 -24.99 33.17
N ASN A 390 29.67 -23.99 33.40
CA ASN A 390 29.36 -22.84 34.25
C ASN A 390 29.35 -21.52 33.45
N GLY A 391 29.34 -21.59 32.10
CA GLY A 391 29.35 -20.42 31.22
C GLY A 391 27.97 -20.12 30.63
N THR A 392 27.82 -18.91 30.10
CA THR A 392 26.61 -18.47 29.40
C THR A 392 26.48 -19.20 28.06
N THR A 393 25.31 -19.77 27.77
CA THR A 393 25.04 -20.57 26.57
C THR A 393 23.67 -20.25 25.99
N GLY A 394 23.53 -20.28 24.67
CA GLY A 394 22.27 -19.96 23.99
C GLY A 394 22.05 -18.45 23.81
N GLY A 395 20.81 -18.06 23.55
CA GLY A 395 20.45 -16.71 23.12
C GLY A 395 20.84 -16.41 21.68
N LEU A 396 20.52 -15.19 21.22
CA LEU A 396 20.85 -14.69 19.89
C LEU A 396 21.73 -13.45 20.00
N THR A 397 22.65 -13.32 19.04
CA THR A 397 23.64 -12.23 19.00
C THR A 397 23.43 -11.39 17.75
N PHE A 398 23.56 -10.08 17.90
CA PHE A 398 23.35 -9.09 16.85
C PHE A 398 24.54 -8.17 16.73
N HIS A 399 24.93 -7.91 15.48
CA HIS A 399 25.86 -6.86 15.11
C HIS A 399 25.07 -5.66 14.59
N LEU A 400 25.21 -4.53 15.27
CA LEU A 400 24.57 -3.26 14.96
C LEU A 400 25.60 -2.30 14.39
N THR A 401 25.27 -1.63 13.28
CA THR A 401 26.15 -0.63 12.65
C THR A 401 25.36 0.62 12.31
N ILE A 402 25.72 1.76 12.90
CA ILE A 402 25.20 3.07 12.48
C ILE A 402 25.85 3.40 11.14
N GLU A 403 25.06 3.62 10.10
CA GLU A 403 25.52 3.97 8.75
C GLU A 403 25.97 5.45 8.66
N ASN A 404 26.62 5.94 9.71
CA ASN A 404 27.18 7.27 9.80
C ASN A 404 28.43 7.25 10.69
N SER A 405 29.62 7.29 10.08
CA SER A 405 30.91 7.23 10.79
C SER A 405 31.25 8.47 11.63
N GLU A 406 30.39 9.47 11.64
CA GLU A 406 30.56 10.69 12.46
C GLU A 406 29.85 10.56 13.82
N LEU A 407 29.06 9.49 14.01
CA LEU A 407 28.41 9.10 15.26
C LEU A 407 29.09 7.86 15.83
N GLU A 408 29.19 7.82 17.15
CA GLU A 408 29.73 6.69 17.91
C GLU A 408 28.71 6.29 19.00
N PHE A 409 28.57 4.98 19.26
CA PHE A 409 27.74 4.50 20.38
C PHE A 409 28.35 4.97 21.71
N ASP A 410 27.55 5.62 22.55
CA ASP A 410 27.95 6.01 23.91
C ASP A 410 27.58 4.91 24.90
N LEU A 411 28.10 3.70 24.64
CA LEU A 411 27.97 2.51 25.46
C LEU A 411 29.36 1.91 25.70
N SER A 412 29.48 0.99 26.63
CA SER A 412 30.71 0.27 26.93
C SER A 412 30.45 -1.23 26.97
N GLU A 413 31.49 -2.00 26.65
CA GLU A 413 31.49 -3.44 26.87
C GLU A 413 31.09 -3.78 28.31
N GLY A 414 30.24 -4.79 28.46
CA GLY A 414 29.70 -5.22 29.75
C GLY A 414 28.52 -4.39 30.26
N ASP A 415 28.06 -3.37 29.51
CA ASP A 415 26.76 -2.74 29.78
C ASP A 415 25.64 -3.78 29.62
N ARG A 416 24.77 -3.89 30.63
CA ARG A 416 23.76 -4.94 30.75
C ARG A 416 22.43 -4.41 31.25
N TYR A 417 21.36 -5.04 30.79
CA TYR A 417 20.00 -4.93 31.33
C TYR A 417 19.63 -6.25 32.02
N TRP A 418 19.08 -6.14 33.22
CA TRP A 418 18.52 -7.25 34.02
C TRP A 418 17.29 -6.73 34.72
N ASP A 419 16.19 -7.43 34.59
CA ASP A 419 14.93 -6.92 35.12
C ASP A 419 14.74 -7.22 36.64
N GLU A 420 15.44 -8.23 37.18
CA GLU A 420 15.67 -8.40 38.64
C GLU A 420 17.16 -8.71 38.97
N GLU A 421 17.71 -8.06 40.01
CA GLU A 421 19.09 -8.25 40.49
C GLU A 421 19.30 -9.71 40.99
N PRO A 422 20.25 -10.49 40.46
CA PRO A 422 20.41 -11.90 40.84
C PRO A 422 20.70 -12.06 42.35
N GLU A 423 19.90 -12.85 43.08
CA GLU A 423 20.12 -13.05 44.52
C GLU A 423 21.49 -13.73 44.78
N PRO A 424 22.37 -13.11 45.59
CA PRO A 424 23.74 -13.55 45.71
C PRO A 424 23.86 -14.78 46.61
N GLU A 425 23.89 -15.98 46.03
CA GLU A 425 24.45 -17.13 46.77
C GLU A 425 25.97 -16.98 46.96
N ASN A 426 26.64 -16.13 46.16
CA ASN A 426 28.10 -15.95 46.19
C ASN A 426 28.64 -14.51 46.21
N ASN A 427 27.82 -13.49 46.46
CA ASN A 427 28.29 -12.11 46.74
C ASN A 427 29.25 -11.55 45.66
N VAL A 428 28.93 -11.83 44.40
CA VAL A 428 29.49 -11.27 43.16
C VAL A 428 28.61 -10.07 42.83
N SER A 429 29.19 -8.88 42.75
CA SER A 429 28.43 -7.64 42.55
C SER A 429 28.31 -7.42 41.05
N GLY A 430 27.27 -7.95 40.41
CA GLY A 430 26.86 -7.45 39.09
C GLY A 430 26.55 -5.97 39.25
N MET A 431 27.37 -5.09 38.69
CA MET A 431 27.01 -3.67 38.65
C MET A 431 25.91 -3.52 37.61
N GLU A 432 24.85 -2.79 37.95
CA GLU A 432 23.86 -2.32 36.96
C GLU A 432 24.65 -1.58 35.86
N GLY A 433 24.47 -2.01 34.61
CA GLY A 433 25.10 -1.36 33.44
C GLY A 433 24.24 -0.21 32.93
N LYS A 434 24.77 0.60 32.02
CA LYS A 434 24.10 1.81 31.50
C LYS A 434 22.72 1.52 30.88
N LEU A 435 22.54 0.34 30.27
CA LEU A 435 21.25 -0.10 29.73
C LEU A 435 20.12 -0.14 30.77
N GLN A 436 20.44 -0.47 32.03
CA GLN A 436 19.49 -0.51 33.14
C GLN A 436 19.27 0.86 33.78
N GLU A 437 20.35 1.61 34.04
CA GLU A 437 20.27 2.90 34.74
C GLU A 437 19.46 3.95 33.95
N ASP A 438 19.58 3.93 32.62
CA ASP A 438 18.97 4.92 31.72
C ASP A 438 17.64 4.45 31.10
N ASN A 439 17.07 3.32 31.55
CA ASN A 439 15.84 2.71 31.01
C ASN A 439 15.84 2.55 29.47
N LEU A 440 16.97 2.11 28.90
CA LEU A 440 17.15 2.02 27.45
C LEU A 440 16.49 0.78 26.83
N ILE A 441 15.94 -0.11 27.66
CA ILE A 441 15.29 -1.36 27.26
C ILE A 441 13.89 -1.42 27.86
N SER A 442 12.91 -1.79 27.04
CA SER A 442 11.54 -2.14 27.44
C SER A 442 11.21 -3.53 26.91
N VAL A 443 10.29 -4.25 27.56
CA VAL A 443 9.87 -5.60 27.16
C VAL A 443 8.38 -5.65 26.91
N SER A 444 7.98 -6.32 25.82
CA SER A 444 6.59 -6.40 25.38
C SER A 444 6.17 -7.85 25.09
N GLY A 445 4.87 -8.05 24.80
CA GLY A 445 4.32 -9.36 24.44
C GLY A 445 4.46 -10.42 25.54
N GLY A 446 4.93 -11.60 25.16
CA GLY A 446 5.16 -12.77 26.01
C GLY A 446 6.22 -12.58 27.09
N PHE A 447 7.11 -11.60 26.95
CA PHE A 447 8.05 -11.21 28.00
C PHE A 447 7.39 -10.37 29.10
N SER A 448 6.24 -9.75 28.83
CA SER A 448 5.51 -9.05 29.88
C SER A 448 5.17 -10.01 31.03
N ARG A 449 5.51 -9.61 32.27
CA ARG A 449 5.37 -10.42 33.49
C ARG A 449 6.42 -11.52 33.70
N GLN A 450 7.49 -11.57 32.90
CA GLN A 450 8.60 -12.51 33.03
C GLN A 450 9.92 -11.79 33.35
N GLU A 451 9.81 -10.68 34.08
CA GLU A 451 10.84 -9.70 34.43
C GLU A 451 11.99 -10.23 35.32
N GLU A 452 12.22 -11.55 35.36
CA GLU A 452 13.25 -12.19 36.18
C GLU A 452 14.21 -13.07 35.35
N TYR A 453 13.97 -13.18 34.02
CA TYR A 453 14.58 -14.21 33.17
C TYR A 453 15.16 -13.70 31.84
N ILE A 454 15.17 -12.38 31.62
CA ILE A 454 15.64 -11.76 30.38
C ILE A 454 16.93 -10.98 30.64
N GLN A 455 17.94 -11.19 29.79
CA GLN A 455 19.19 -10.44 29.80
C GLN A 455 19.47 -9.85 28.41
N VAL A 456 19.86 -8.57 28.38
CA VAL A 456 20.49 -7.92 27.22
C VAL A 456 21.89 -7.47 27.62
N GLU A 457 22.90 -7.79 26.81
CA GLU A 457 24.30 -7.52 27.11
C GLU A 457 25.05 -6.96 25.89
N ILE A 458 25.86 -5.93 26.12
CA ILE A 458 26.81 -5.39 25.15
C ILE A 458 28.12 -6.18 25.22
N LEU A 459 28.46 -6.88 24.15
CA LEU A 459 29.63 -7.74 24.05
C LEU A 459 30.89 -7.01 23.59
N ALA A 460 30.73 -6.01 22.71
CA ALA A 460 31.82 -5.18 22.22
C ALA A 460 31.24 -3.90 21.60
N VAL A 461 32.01 -2.82 21.65
CA VAL A 461 31.67 -1.53 21.03
C VAL A 461 32.93 -0.94 20.41
N GLU A 462 32.88 -0.57 19.14
CA GLU A 462 33.97 0.14 18.46
C GLU A 462 33.37 1.20 17.53
N ASP A 463 33.61 2.48 17.85
CA ASP A 463 33.10 3.63 17.09
C ASP A 463 31.58 3.55 16.81
N ASN A 464 31.19 3.31 15.55
CA ASN A 464 29.81 3.25 15.07
C ASN A 464 29.24 1.81 15.00
N GLU A 465 29.97 0.82 15.52
CA GLU A 465 29.63 -0.59 15.51
C GLU A 465 29.48 -1.12 16.95
N LEU A 466 28.53 -2.05 17.14
CA LEU A 466 28.21 -2.63 18.43
C LEU A 466 27.79 -4.09 18.27
N LEU A 467 28.34 -4.98 19.10
CA LEU A 467 27.93 -6.38 19.20
C LEU A 467 27.15 -6.57 20.50
N MET A 468 25.96 -7.16 20.42
CA MET A 468 25.09 -7.36 21.56
C MET A 468 24.40 -8.71 21.54
N ARG A 469 23.96 -9.19 22.71
CA ARG A 469 23.32 -10.49 22.89
C ARG A 469 22.05 -10.37 23.72
N VAL A 470 21.03 -11.15 23.35
CA VAL A 470 19.74 -11.27 24.05
C VAL A 470 19.54 -12.72 24.48
N ILE A 471 19.18 -12.93 25.76
CA ILE A 471 18.97 -14.26 26.37
C ILE A 471 17.64 -14.27 27.14
N ASP A 472 16.87 -15.34 26.96
CA ASP A 472 15.65 -15.69 27.71
C ASP A 472 15.80 -17.04 28.42
N GLU A 473 15.72 -17.05 29.76
CA GLU A 473 15.73 -18.26 30.60
C GLU A 473 14.32 -18.75 30.97
N THR A 474 13.26 -18.07 30.52
CA THR A 474 11.89 -18.34 30.98
C THR A 474 11.47 -19.79 30.73
N GLY A 475 11.88 -20.37 29.59
CA GLY A 475 11.53 -21.73 29.17
C GLY A 475 11.87 -22.83 30.18
N ASP A 476 12.89 -22.64 31.02
CA ASP A 476 13.31 -23.61 32.04
C ASP A 476 12.52 -23.50 33.37
N LEU A 477 11.81 -22.39 33.58
CA LEU A 477 11.13 -22.05 34.85
C LEU A 477 9.60 -21.88 34.71
N GLY A 478 9.08 -21.59 33.51
CA GLY A 478 7.65 -21.56 33.19
C GLY A 478 7.32 -21.37 31.70
N GLU A 479 6.28 -22.02 31.17
CA GLU A 479 5.92 -21.88 29.74
C GLU A 479 5.25 -20.51 29.44
N ARG A 480 5.85 -19.71 28.53
CA ARG A 480 5.23 -18.51 27.94
C ARG A 480 4.16 -18.91 26.91
N LYS A 481 3.04 -18.18 26.88
CA LYS A 481 1.90 -18.48 25.98
C LYS A 481 1.93 -17.74 24.65
N TYR A 482 2.71 -16.67 24.59
CA TYR A 482 2.80 -15.73 23.47
C TYR A 482 4.26 -15.40 23.24
N GLU A 483 4.57 -14.94 22.05
CA GLU A 483 5.84 -14.40 21.57
C GLU A 483 6.16 -13.09 22.29
N GLY A 484 7.41 -12.89 22.71
CA GLY A 484 7.90 -11.69 23.38
C GLY A 484 8.63 -10.74 22.44
N ALA A 485 8.88 -9.52 22.89
CA ALA A 485 9.72 -8.58 22.15
C ALA A 485 10.54 -7.67 23.07
N ILE A 486 11.71 -7.23 22.59
CA ILE A 486 12.62 -6.31 23.27
C ILE A 486 12.64 -5.00 22.51
N GLU A 487 12.26 -3.91 23.18
CA GLU A 487 12.25 -2.55 22.65
C GLU A 487 13.50 -1.81 23.12
N PHE A 488 14.23 -1.21 22.18
CA PHE A 488 15.41 -0.38 22.41
C PHE A 488 14.98 1.08 22.31
N VAL A 489 15.13 1.82 23.41
CA VAL A 489 14.61 3.18 23.55
C VAL A 489 15.78 4.16 23.59
N ASN A 490 15.83 5.08 22.62
CA ASN A 490 16.79 6.19 22.59
C ASN A 490 18.26 5.75 22.77
N PHE A 491 18.70 4.75 22.00
CA PHE A 491 20.05 4.21 22.13
C PHE A 491 21.12 5.31 22.07
N PRO A 492 22.02 5.41 23.07
CA PRO A 492 22.80 6.61 23.28
C PRO A 492 23.95 6.70 22.27
N VAL A 493 24.11 7.88 21.67
CA VAL A 493 25.18 8.19 20.72
C VAL A 493 25.82 9.53 21.00
N THR A 494 27.06 9.69 20.55
CA THR A 494 27.78 10.96 20.57
C THR A 494 28.47 11.20 19.24
N THR A 495 28.85 12.45 18.96
CA THR A 495 29.68 12.75 17.80
C THR A 495 31.13 12.30 18.03
N ALA A 496 31.74 11.69 17.01
CA ALA A 496 33.13 11.23 17.02
C ALA A 496 34.13 12.33 17.42
N SER A 497 33.74 13.60 17.24
CA SER A 497 34.48 14.74 17.74
C SER A 497 33.55 15.92 18.00
N ARG A 498 33.84 16.72 19.04
CA ARG A 498 33.14 17.98 19.38
C ARG A 498 33.21 19.11 18.33
N LYS A 499 33.69 18.82 17.13
CA LYS A 499 33.78 19.73 15.97
C LYS A 499 33.15 19.13 14.72
N THR A 500 32.61 17.93 14.85
CA THR A 500 31.91 17.24 13.80
C THR A 500 30.53 17.86 13.70
N GLU A 501 30.17 18.24 12.47
CA GLU A 501 28.81 18.65 12.12
C GLU A 501 28.25 17.53 11.23
N LEU A 502 27.13 16.94 11.63
CA LEU A 502 26.39 15.96 10.87
C LEU A 502 25.78 16.61 9.63
N LYS A 503 25.58 15.82 8.57
CA LYS A 503 24.86 16.29 7.38
C LYS A 503 23.37 16.06 7.58
N LEU A 504 22.56 16.89 6.94
CA LEU A 504 21.11 16.71 6.84
C LEU A 504 20.81 15.47 6.00
N GLU A 505 20.61 14.34 6.67
CA GLU A 505 20.30 13.03 6.12
C GLU A 505 19.61 12.16 7.17
N GLU A 506 18.92 11.11 6.71
CA GLU A 506 18.43 10.05 7.59
C GLU A 506 19.63 9.24 8.12
N ILE A 507 19.58 8.90 9.40
CA ILE A 507 20.51 7.98 10.05
C ILE A 507 19.92 6.58 9.98
N GLU A 508 20.59 5.72 9.23
CA GLU A 508 20.26 4.30 9.12
C GLU A 508 21.06 3.48 10.14
N LEU A 509 20.43 2.44 10.68
CA LEU A 509 21.02 1.40 11.50
C LEU A 509 20.90 0.07 10.76
N SER A 510 22.03 -0.59 10.51
CA SER A 510 22.06 -1.97 10.05
C SER A 510 22.03 -2.90 11.26
N ILE A 511 21.18 -3.92 11.23
CA ILE A 511 21.08 -4.94 12.26
C ILE A 511 21.23 -6.31 11.60
N THR A 512 22.29 -7.02 11.95
CA THR A 512 22.60 -8.35 11.41
C THR A 512 22.68 -9.36 12.54
N GLN A 513 21.93 -10.46 12.47
CA GLN A 513 22.11 -11.60 13.38
C GLN A 513 23.38 -12.37 13.01
N VAL A 514 24.18 -12.74 14.01
CA VAL A 514 25.47 -13.40 13.79
C VAL A 514 25.56 -14.77 14.46
N GLU A 515 26.36 -15.65 13.88
CA GLU A 515 26.63 -17.02 14.36
C GLU A 515 28.14 -17.33 14.40
N ASP A 516 28.49 -18.55 14.83
CA ASP A 516 29.88 -19.03 14.95
C ASP A 516 30.80 -18.09 15.74
N LEU A 517 30.23 -17.45 16.78
CA LEU A 517 30.90 -16.44 17.59
C LEU A 517 32.12 -17.02 18.34
N VAL A 518 33.31 -16.52 18.01
CA VAL A 518 34.58 -16.91 18.64
C VAL A 518 35.31 -15.67 19.16
N TYR A 519 35.62 -15.68 20.46
CA TYR A 519 36.43 -14.65 21.11
C TYR A 519 37.92 -15.00 21.06
N ASN A 520 38.75 -14.12 20.50
CA ASN A 520 40.21 -14.26 20.47
C ASN A 520 40.85 -13.38 21.55
N GLU A 521 41.20 -13.94 22.73
CA GLU A 521 41.86 -13.28 23.89
C GLU A 521 42.41 -11.84 23.60
N GLY A 522 41.77 -10.79 24.12
CA GLY A 522 42.02 -9.39 23.74
C GLY A 522 41.55 -8.34 24.76
N ASP A 523 41.40 -7.08 24.36
CA ASP A 523 40.99 -5.95 25.24
C ASP A 523 39.46 -5.67 25.15
N GLY A 524 38.69 -6.51 24.44
CA GLY A 524 37.21 -6.39 24.36
C GLY A 524 36.67 -5.61 23.15
N ASP A 525 37.55 -5.30 22.19
CA ASP A 525 37.18 -4.57 20.98
C ASP A 525 36.43 -5.49 19.99
N LEU A 526 35.59 -4.93 19.11
CA LEU A 526 34.92 -5.68 18.04
C LEU A 526 35.89 -6.51 17.19
N GLY A 527 37.09 -5.97 16.95
CA GLY A 527 38.16 -6.66 16.20
C GLY A 527 38.73 -7.92 16.86
N ASP A 528 38.41 -8.20 18.13
CA ASP A 528 38.80 -9.43 18.83
C ASP A 528 37.78 -10.57 18.64
N TRP A 529 36.62 -10.29 18.06
CA TRP A 529 35.58 -11.27 17.74
C TRP A 529 35.66 -11.75 16.29
N GLU A 530 35.48 -13.06 16.07
CA GLU A 530 35.27 -13.67 14.76
C GLU A 530 33.86 -14.27 14.75
N PHE A 531 33.03 -13.86 13.78
CA PHE A 531 31.65 -14.31 13.62
C PHE A 531 31.25 -14.27 12.13
N ASP A 532 30.28 -15.10 11.77
CA ASP A 532 29.67 -15.13 10.44
C ASP A 532 28.23 -14.59 10.51
N ASP A 533 27.71 -14.08 9.39
CA ASP A 533 26.30 -13.69 9.26
C ASP A 533 25.42 -14.95 9.28
N ALA A 534 24.43 -14.98 10.18
CA ALA A 534 23.50 -16.09 10.32
C ALA A 534 22.58 -16.24 9.08
N ASN A 535 22.47 -15.18 8.25
CA ASN A 535 21.53 -15.05 7.13
C ASN A 535 20.05 -15.22 7.57
N GLU A 536 19.75 -14.88 8.82
CA GLU A 536 18.42 -15.00 9.45
C GLU A 536 17.81 -13.64 9.84
N LEU A 537 18.62 -12.59 9.93
CA LEU A 537 18.16 -11.20 10.05
C LEU A 537 19.30 -10.32 9.54
N ASP A 538 19.10 -9.60 8.44
CA ASP A 538 20.03 -8.60 7.90
C ASP A 538 19.21 -7.45 7.31
N GLU A 539 18.87 -6.49 8.17
CA GLU A 539 17.94 -5.41 7.85
C GLU A 539 18.55 -4.04 8.12
N LYS A 540 18.07 -3.06 7.35
CA LYS A 540 18.45 -1.64 7.49
C LYS A 540 17.22 -0.83 7.82
N VAL A 541 17.29 -0.10 8.92
CA VAL A 541 16.17 0.73 9.40
C VAL A 541 16.61 2.17 9.60
N VAL A 542 15.73 3.12 9.27
CA VAL A 542 15.96 4.53 9.60
C VAL A 542 15.58 4.76 11.05
N ILE A 543 16.57 5.10 11.88
CA ILE A 543 16.40 5.27 13.33
C ILE A 543 16.38 6.73 13.76
N ALA A 544 16.89 7.65 12.94
CA ALA A 544 16.78 9.08 13.19
C ALA A 544 16.87 9.94 11.92
N GLU A 545 16.47 11.21 11.98
CA GLU A 545 16.76 12.23 10.97
C GLU A 545 17.67 13.33 11.52
N VAL A 546 18.64 13.81 10.72
CA VAL A 546 19.46 14.96 11.09
C VAL A 546 18.81 16.27 10.62
N VAL A 547 18.48 17.13 11.56
CA VAL A 547 17.84 18.43 11.32
C VAL A 547 18.81 19.60 11.50
N ASP A 548 18.61 20.68 10.74
CA ASP A 548 19.49 21.85 10.71
C ASP A 548 19.16 22.89 11.78
N ASP A 549 18.57 22.48 12.90
CA ASP A 549 18.03 23.41 13.91
C ASP A 549 18.15 22.81 15.32
N ASP A 550 18.17 23.69 16.34
CA ASP A 550 18.20 23.30 17.75
C ASP A 550 16.77 23.26 18.35
N VAL A 551 15.79 23.72 17.58
CA VAL A 551 14.35 23.66 17.83
C VAL A 551 13.70 22.96 16.65
N MET A 552 12.81 22.04 16.93
CA MET A 552 12.24 21.15 15.94
C MET A 552 10.72 21.16 16.01
N LEU A 553 10.10 21.06 14.84
CA LEU A 553 8.66 21.05 14.69
C LEU A 553 8.29 19.86 13.80
N GLU A 554 7.31 19.06 14.23
CA GLU A 554 6.94 17.81 13.56
C GLU A 554 5.42 17.64 13.58
N ALA A 555 4.86 17.08 12.50
CA ALA A 555 3.49 16.55 12.49
C ALA A 555 3.54 15.09 12.92
N ILE A 556 3.02 14.77 14.10
CA ILE A 556 2.98 13.40 14.64
C ILE A 556 1.83 12.63 14.00
N GLU A 557 0.65 13.26 13.89
CA GLU A 557 -0.53 12.71 13.22
C GLU A 557 -0.95 13.66 12.09
N GLU A 558 -1.04 13.11 10.87
CA GLU A 558 -1.52 13.82 9.68
C GLU A 558 -2.97 13.41 9.35
N VAL A 559 -3.75 14.34 8.79
CA VAL A 559 -5.17 14.10 8.44
C VAL A 559 -5.44 14.04 6.93
N GLU A 560 -6.50 13.34 6.54
CA GLU A 560 -7.07 13.38 5.19
C GLU A 560 -8.47 13.98 5.24
N LEU A 561 -8.59 15.24 4.81
CA LEU A 561 -9.84 15.99 4.87
C LEU A 561 -10.54 16.06 3.51
N ILE A 562 -11.86 16.23 3.58
CA ILE A 562 -12.69 16.61 2.44
C ILE A 562 -13.09 18.08 2.61
N ALA A 563 -12.81 18.89 1.60
CA ALA A 563 -13.02 20.33 1.62
C ALA A 563 -14.48 20.70 1.92
N GLY A 564 -14.70 21.56 2.92
CA GLY A 564 -16.03 22.01 3.33
C GLY A 564 -16.83 20.98 4.11
N GLN A 565 -16.23 19.91 4.60
CA GLN A 565 -16.94 18.83 5.30
C GLN A 565 -16.56 18.84 6.78
N ASP A 566 -16.36 17.67 7.38
CA ASP A 566 -16.03 17.50 8.79
C ASP A 566 -14.57 17.88 9.09
N GLU A 567 -14.31 18.21 10.36
CA GLU A 567 -12.98 18.46 10.92
C GLU A 567 -12.34 17.16 11.44
N ASP A 568 -11.02 17.14 11.57
CA ASP A 568 -10.27 16.01 12.14
C ASP A 568 -9.07 16.52 12.95
N GLU A 569 -8.58 15.70 13.87
CA GLU A 569 -7.53 16.07 14.83
C GLU A 569 -6.14 15.82 14.24
N VAL A 570 -5.26 16.83 14.31
CA VAL A 570 -3.82 16.70 14.05
C VAL A 570 -3.03 16.81 15.35
N GLU A 571 -1.93 16.09 15.45
CA GLU A 571 -0.99 16.19 16.56
C GLU A 571 0.34 16.77 16.06
N VAL A 572 0.82 17.81 16.74
CA VAL A 572 2.04 18.53 16.38
C VAL A 572 3.00 18.55 17.58
N ALA A 573 4.29 18.38 17.33
CA ALA A 573 5.34 18.51 18.33
C ALA A 573 6.15 19.79 18.15
N LEU A 574 6.52 20.40 19.28
CA LEU A 574 7.56 21.42 19.35
C LEU A 574 8.64 20.94 20.31
N LYS A 575 9.82 20.59 19.78
CA LYS A 575 10.88 19.96 20.55
C LYS A 575 12.14 20.82 20.64
N ALA A 576 12.65 21.04 21.84
CA ALA A 576 14.01 21.54 22.05
C ALA A 576 15.01 20.38 21.97
N LEU A 577 15.90 20.38 20.96
CA LEU A 577 16.92 19.34 20.83
C LEU A 577 18.13 19.59 21.74
N VAL A 578 18.38 20.86 22.09
CA VAL A 578 19.49 21.28 22.95
C VAL A 578 18.96 22.13 24.10
N GLY A 579 19.45 21.88 25.32
CA GLY A 579 19.11 22.73 26.47
C GLY A 579 19.42 24.21 26.21
N GLN A 580 18.50 25.10 26.59
CA GLN A 580 18.53 26.54 26.32
C GLN A 580 18.50 26.95 24.83
N SER A 581 18.06 26.07 23.91
CA SER A 581 17.90 26.45 22.50
C SER A 581 16.76 27.44 22.25
N ILE A 582 15.73 27.41 23.11
CA ILE A 582 14.56 28.28 23.05
C ILE A 582 14.72 29.47 24.00
N ASP A 583 14.64 30.69 23.46
CA ASP A 583 14.36 31.91 24.22
C ASP A 583 12.85 32.04 24.41
N ILE A 584 12.37 31.75 25.64
CA ILE A 584 10.94 31.70 25.97
C ILE A 584 10.20 33.03 25.71
N ARG A 585 10.92 34.14 25.56
CA ARG A 585 10.33 35.47 25.31
C ARG A 585 9.94 35.69 23.85
N ASP A 586 10.42 34.82 22.97
CA ASP A 586 10.12 34.88 21.54
C ASP A 586 8.96 33.90 21.26
N GLU A 587 7.81 34.45 20.87
CA GLU A 587 6.57 33.73 20.60
C GLU A 587 6.69 32.87 19.31
N PHE A 588 5.84 31.86 19.20
CA PHE A 588 5.64 31.10 17.96
C PHE A 588 4.31 31.49 17.34
N TYR A 589 4.37 31.99 16.11
CA TYR A 589 3.23 32.45 15.32
C TYR A 589 2.84 31.37 14.32
N ILE A 590 1.58 30.94 14.32
CA ILE A 590 1.11 29.74 13.64
C ILE A 590 -0.04 30.10 12.69
N THR A 591 0.10 29.75 11.41
CA THR A 591 -0.94 29.91 10.39
C THR A 591 -1.16 28.62 9.62
N ILE A 592 -2.39 28.37 9.16
CA ILE A 592 -2.71 27.21 8.31
C ILE A 592 -3.00 27.65 6.89
N SER A 593 -2.40 26.95 5.92
CA SER A 593 -2.75 27.04 4.51
C SER A 593 -3.66 25.90 4.10
N ASN A 594 -4.65 26.20 3.27
CA ASN A 594 -5.68 25.25 2.79
C ASN A 594 -6.57 24.66 3.91
N GLY A 595 -6.64 25.34 5.06
CA GLY A 595 -7.49 24.97 6.18
C GLY A 595 -7.43 26.00 7.31
N SER A 596 -8.11 25.70 8.41
CA SER A 596 -8.16 26.51 9.63
C SER A 596 -8.21 25.62 10.87
N ILE A 597 -7.69 26.13 11.98
CA ILE A 597 -7.90 25.53 13.31
C ILE A 597 -9.32 25.87 13.74
N VAL A 598 -10.03 24.88 14.25
CA VAL A 598 -11.43 25.02 14.70
C VAL A 598 -11.63 24.73 16.18
N SER A 599 -10.61 24.21 16.85
CA SER A 599 -10.63 24.06 18.31
C SER A 599 -10.69 25.43 19.01
N ASP A 600 -11.44 25.50 20.10
CA ASP A 600 -11.30 26.59 21.06
C ASP A 600 -9.90 26.51 21.68
N ALA A 601 -9.21 27.64 21.85
CA ALA A 601 -7.84 27.68 22.40
C ALA A 601 -7.70 26.99 23.78
N TYR A 602 -8.80 26.93 24.54
CA TYR A 602 -8.86 26.29 25.85
C TYR A 602 -9.10 24.77 25.81
N ASP A 603 -9.43 24.23 24.65
CA ASP A 603 -9.66 22.80 24.43
C ASP A 603 -8.42 22.09 23.85
N VAL A 604 -7.40 22.84 23.42
CA VAL A 604 -6.11 22.30 22.97
C VAL A 604 -5.28 21.84 24.19
N GLU A 605 -5.07 20.53 24.27
CA GLU A 605 -4.24 19.90 25.29
C GLU A 605 -2.77 19.90 24.85
N PHE A 606 -1.89 20.39 25.74
CA PHE A 606 -0.44 20.27 25.58
C PHE A 606 0.06 19.14 26.48
N GLU A 607 0.64 18.11 25.88
CA GLU A 607 1.19 16.94 26.56
C GLU A 607 2.72 17.03 26.60
N TYR A 608 3.33 16.55 27.70
CA TYR A 608 4.77 16.52 27.89
C TYR A 608 5.16 15.42 28.89
N GLU A 609 6.47 15.14 29.03
CA GLU A 609 6.93 14.14 29.99
C GLU A 609 6.55 14.53 31.43
N GLY A 610 5.63 13.77 32.03
CA GLY A 610 5.18 13.98 33.40
C GLY A 610 3.81 14.65 33.55
N GLY A 611 3.12 15.04 32.47
CA GLY A 611 1.75 15.55 32.56
C GLY A 611 1.16 16.14 31.27
N SER A 612 0.05 16.83 31.45
CA SER A 612 -0.60 17.61 30.40
C SER A 612 -1.22 18.88 30.99
N ILE A 613 -1.40 19.90 30.15
CA ILE A 613 -1.95 21.21 30.54
C ILE A 613 -2.78 21.82 29.43
N TYR A 614 -3.80 22.60 29.82
CA TYR A 614 -4.64 23.39 28.92
C TYR A 614 -4.43 24.88 29.17
N SER A 615 -4.57 25.68 28.13
CA SER A 615 -4.61 27.14 28.24
C SER A 615 -5.75 27.57 29.18
N SER A 616 -5.63 28.73 29.83
CA SER A 616 -6.65 29.20 30.76
C SER A 616 -6.76 30.73 30.79
N ASP A 617 -7.86 31.26 31.34
CA ASP A 617 -8.02 32.70 31.55
C ASP A 617 -6.92 33.34 32.42
N GLU A 618 -6.25 32.55 33.27
CA GLU A 618 -5.15 33.04 34.14
C GLU A 618 -3.79 32.99 33.43
N HIS A 619 -3.59 32.02 32.53
CA HIS A 619 -2.37 31.80 31.75
C HIS A 619 -2.75 31.40 30.32
N GLN A 620 -2.70 32.38 29.41
CA GLN A 620 -3.07 32.22 28.00
C GLN A 620 -1.81 31.96 27.17
N PHE A 621 -1.29 30.74 27.24
CA PHE A 621 -0.08 30.37 26.49
C PHE A 621 -0.37 29.90 25.06
N PHE A 622 -1.64 29.63 24.73
CA PHE A 622 -2.09 29.35 23.37
C PHE A 622 -3.39 30.12 23.11
N TYR A 623 -3.44 30.91 22.03
CA TYR A 623 -4.60 31.75 21.68
C TYR A 623 -4.56 32.23 20.22
N GLU A 624 -5.72 32.58 19.67
CA GLU A 624 -5.87 33.21 18.34
C GLU A 624 -5.74 34.76 18.46
N ASP A 625 -4.97 35.37 17.56
CA ASP A 625 -4.94 36.82 17.39
C ASP A 625 -6.15 37.29 16.55
N GLU A 626 -7.06 38.03 17.19
CA GLU A 626 -8.30 38.54 16.57
C GLU A 626 -8.06 39.45 15.35
N ASP A 627 -6.85 40.01 15.16
CA ASP A 627 -6.57 40.99 14.11
C ASP A 627 -5.96 40.38 12.82
N ASP A 628 -5.31 39.20 12.88
CA ASP A 628 -4.43 38.70 11.79
C ASP A 628 -4.61 37.19 11.41
N ASP A 629 -5.68 36.51 11.86
CA ASP A 629 -5.97 35.08 11.57
C ASP A 629 -4.79 34.14 11.88
N GLU A 630 -4.10 34.40 12.99
CA GLU A 630 -2.86 33.75 13.41
C GLU A 630 -2.98 33.24 14.85
N TRP A 631 -2.41 32.07 15.12
CA TRP A 631 -2.38 31.47 16.44
C TRP A 631 -1.02 31.71 17.10
N ILE A 632 -1.01 32.03 18.39
CA ILE A 632 0.19 32.38 19.14
C ILE A 632 0.41 31.34 20.22
N LEU A 633 1.62 30.77 20.25
CA LEU A 633 2.14 29.94 21.34
C LEU A 633 3.22 30.71 22.11
N ASP A 634 2.92 31.06 23.35
CA ASP A 634 3.79 31.80 24.28
C ASP A 634 4.35 30.85 25.36
N LEU A 635 5.63 30.50 25.21
CA LEU A 635 6.30 29.57 26.12
C LEU A 635 6.68 30.22 27.47
N ASP A 636 6.74 31.54 27.59
CA ASP A 636 6.94 32.24 28.87
C ASP A 636 5.69 32.04 29.75
N GLU A 637 4.50 32.24 29.18
CA GLU A 637 3.23 31.97 29.87
C GLU A 637 3.02 30.47 30.17
N LEU A 638 3.50 29.56 29.31
CA LEU A 638 3.48 28.12 29.60
C LEU A 638 4.36 27.78 30.80
N ALA A 639 5.57 28.33 30.87
CA ALA A 639 6.47 28.14 32.00
C ALA A 639 5.87 28.70 33.30
N GLU A 640 5.23 29.88 33.24
CA GLU A 640 4.51 30.45 34.38
C GLU A 640 3.35 29.54 34.83
N ALA A 641 2.58 28.97 33.89
CA ALA A 641 1.47 28.07 34.18
C ALA A 641 1.91 26.77 34.87
N LEU A 642 3.11 26.28 34.55
CA LEU A 642 3.74 25.10 35.14
C LEU A 642 4.49 25.41 36.45
N GLU A 643 4.53 26.66 36.88
CA GLU A 643 5.31 27.15 38.03
C GLU A 643 6.82 26.88 37.91
N ILE A 644 7.36 26.86 36.68
CA ILE A 644 8.77 26.63 36.37
C ILE A 644 9.47 27.97 36.09
N ASP A 645 10.70 28.13 36.56
CA ASP A 645 11.56 29.27 36.24
C ASP A 645 12.74 28.79 35.38
N PRO A 646 12.66 28.92 34.04
CA PRO A 646 13.72 28.46 33.12
C PRO A 646 15.07 29.14 33.34
N ASP A 647 15.10 30.32 33.97
CA ASP A 647 16.34 31.04 34.32
C ASP A 647 16.98 30.49 35.61
N ASP A 648 16.30 29.63 36.38
CA ASP A 648 16.85 28.94 37.56
C ASP A 648 17.57 27.65 37.16
N SER A 649 18.90 27.65 37.29
CA SER A 649 19.77 26.47 37.05
C SER A 649 19.39 25.18 37.78
N ALA A 650 18.50 25.23 38.78
CA ALA A 650 18.00 24.03 39.45
C ALA A 650 16.76 23.41 38.77
N GLN A 651 16.09 24.15 37.89
CA GLN A 651 14.88 23.76 37.15
C GLN A 651 15.10 23.77 35.63
N GLU A 652 16.29 24.19 35.17
CA GLU A 652 16.68 24.20 33.75
C GLU A 652 16.54 22.82 33.09
N ASP A 653 16.99 21.75 33.78
CA ASP A 653 16.89 20.38 33.27
C ASP A 653 15.42 19.93 33.16
N GLU A 654 14.58 20.30 34.14
CA GLU A 654 13.13 20.00 34.15
C GLU A 654 12.40 20.72 33.00
N TRP A 655 12.75 21.97 32.72
CA TRP A 655 12.21 22.71 31.58
C TRP A 655 12.64 22.10 30.24
N TYR A 656 13.89 21.67 30.14
CA TYR A 656 14.39 20.98 28.94
C TYR A 656 13.69 19.64 28.71
N GLU A 657 13.47 18.85 29.76
CA GLU A 657 12.70 17.59 29.67
C GLU A 657 11.29 17.84 29.11
N ILE A 658 10.58 18.84 29.63
CA ILE A 658 9.25 19.24 29.13
C ILE A 658 9.30 19.61 27.65
N LEU A 659 10.20 20.52 27.27
CA LEU A 659 10.32 20.96 25.88
C LEU A 659 10.87 19.88 24.95
N SER A 660 11.48 18.81 25.46
CA SER A 660 11.98 17.72 24.62
C SER A 660 10.88 16.79 24.13
N GLU A 661 9.71 16.80 24.79
CA GLU A 661 8.57 15.93 24.49
C GLU A 661 7.23 16.70 24.41
N LEU A 662 7.26 18.02 24.19
CA LEU A 662 6.05 18.83 24.11
C LEU A 662 5.27 18.57 22.80
N THR A 663 4.03 18.10 22.94
CA THR A 663 3.09 17.90 21.83
C THR A 663 1.75 18.58 22.13
N PHE A 664 0.98 18.86 21.09
CA PHE A 664 -0.36 19.44 21.22
C PHE A 664 -1.27 19.03 20.07
N LYS A 665 -2.56 18.87 20.37
CA LYS A 665 -3.59 18.38 19.46
C LYS A 665 -4.58 19.47 19.09
N MET A 666 -4.88 19.62 17.81
CA MET A 666 -5.81 20.62 17.32
C MET A 666 -6.71 20.02 16.24
N ASP A 667 -7.99 20.38 16.28
CA ASP A 667 -8.94 20.07 15.22
C ASP A 667 -8.73 21.06 14.07
N VAL A 668 -8.60 20.50 12.87
CA VAL A 668 -8.43 21.26 11.63
C VAL A 668 -9.55 20.92 10.66
N LYS A 669 -10.02 21.93 9.93
CA LYS A 669 -10.92 21.75 8.79
C LYS A 669 -10.33 22.38 7.53
N ALA A 670 -10.76 21.90 6.37
CA ALA A 670 -10.38 22.49 5.10
C ALA A 670 -11.53 23.31 4.50
N ASP A 671 -11.22 24.50 3.98
CA ASP A 671 -12.20 25.33 3.29
C ASP A 671 -12.73 24.65 2.03
N ALA A 672 -14.03 24.78 1.78
CA ALA A 672 -14.66 24.24 0.58
C ALA A 672 -14.00 24.74 -0.71
N ASN A 673 -14.04 23.92 -1.77
CA ASN A 673 -13.40 24.22 -3.06
C ASN A 673 -11.85 24.31 -3.02
N THR A 674 -11.22 23.74 -1.99
CA THR A 674 -9.75 23.64 -1.85
C THR A 674 -9.24 22.23 -2.14
N SER A 675 -7.99 22.09 -2.57
CA SER A 675 -7.32 20.79 -2.72
C SER A 675 -5.80 20.91 -2.61
N GLY A 676 -5.14 19.85 -2.12
CA GLY A 676 -3.68 19.77 -1.98
C GLY A 676 -3.24 19.52 -0.55
N ASP A 677 -1.99 19.88 -0.24
CA ASP A 677 -1.43 19.69 1.10
C ASP A 677 -1.98 20.77 2.05
N ILE A 678 -2.39 20.37 3.25
CA ILE A 678 -2.68 21.28 4.37
C ILE A 678 -1.34 21.56 5.04
N LYS A 679 -1.03 22.85 5.23
CA LYS A 679 0.28 23.24 5.77
C LYS A 679 0.16 24.10 7.01
N LEU A 680 0.88 23.72 8.04
CA LEU A 680 1.11 24.52 9.25
C LEU A 680 2.39 25.33 9.04
N ASN A 681 2.27 26.65 8.96
CA ASN A 681 3.42 27.55 8.88
C ASN A 681 3.64 28.16 10.26
N ILE A 682 4.88 28.06 10.75
CA ILE A 682 5.27 28.51 12.09
C ILE A 682 6.43 29.49 11.94
N GLU A 683 6.24 30.71 12.42
CA GLU A 683 7.25 31.77 12.45
C GLU A 683 7.71 32.05 13.90
N SER A 684 9.01 32.15 14.12
CA SER A 684 9.60 32.54 15.41
C SER A 684 11.08 32.89 15.29
N ASP A 685 11.55 33.83 16.10
CA ASP A 685 13.00 34.16 16.23
C ASP A 685 13.81 33.00 16.85
N ASN A 686 13.12 32.01 17.44
CA ASN A 686 13.72 30.76 17.94
C ASN A 686 14.12 29.79 16.81
N LEU A 687 13.58 29.96 15.59
CA LEU A 687 13.85 29.09 14.45
C LEU A 687 15.01 29.62 13.63
N LYS A 688 15.90 28.75 13.15
CA LYS A 688 17.10 29.18 12.42
C LYS A 688 16.82 29.97 11.15
N ASN A 689 15.73 29.65 10.47
CA ASN A 689 15.29 30.32 9.23
C ASN A 689 14.12 31.29 9.46
N ASP A 690 13.81 31.62 10.72
CA ASP A 690 12.67 32.43 11.18
C ASP A 690 11.28 31.84 10.86
N GLU A 691 11.16 30.90 9.90
CA GLU A 691 9.93 30.27 9.43
C GLU A 691 10.15 28.77 9.11
N VAL A 692 9.18 27.92 9.49
CA VAL A 692 9.07 26.50 9.14
C VAL A 692 7.67 26.22 8.59
N SER A 693 7.57 25.33 7.59
CA SER A 693 6.28 24.92 6.99
C SER A 693 6.18 23.39 7.00
N LEU A 694 5.25 22.87 7.78
CA LEU A 694 4.97 21.44 7.95
C LEU A 694 3.75 21.05 7.12
N VAL A 695 3.77 19.86 6.54
CA VAL A 695 2.56 19.26 5.97
C VAL A 695 1.88 18.50 7.11
N ILE A 696 0.66 18.90 7.47
CA ILE A 696 -0.12 18.29 8.57
C ILE A 696 -1.28 17.45 8.05
N GLY A 697 -1.40 17.33 6.73
CA GLY A 697 -2.46 16.55 6.10
C GLY A 697 -2.66 16.88 4.63
N THR A 698 -3.69 16.29 4.05
CA THR A 698 -4.12 16.57 2.68
C THR A 698 -5.61 16.84 2.62
N VAL A 699 -6.02 17.66 1.65
CA VAL A 699 -7.42 17.95 1.37
C VAL A 699 -7.78 17.58 -0.06
N THR A 700 -8.92 16.91 -0.20
CA THR A 700 -9.58 16.65 -1.49
C THR A 700 -10.83 17.50 -1.63
N ASN A 701 -11.20 17.84 -2.87
CA ASN A 701 -12.41 18.64 -3.09
C ASN A 701 -13.65 17.77 -2.94
N SER A 702 -14.72 18.27 -2.30
CA SER A 702 -15.99 17.55 -2.14
C SER A 702 -16.84 17.51 -3.41
N PHE A 703 -16.68 18.49 -4.30
CA PHE A 703 -17.48 18.59 -5.51
C PHE A 703 -16.71 19.22 -6.68
N SER A 704 -17.32 19.21 -7.86
CA SER A 704 -16.88 19.99 -9.01
C SER A 704 -18.08 20.62 -9.73
N TYR A 705 -17.83 21.62 -10.57
CA TYR A 705 -18.89 22.26 -11.33
C TYR A 705 -18.47 22.67 -12.75
N ASP A 706 -19.41 22.62 -13.69
CA ASP A 706 -19.31 23.18 -15.04
C ASP A 706 -20.44 24.18 -15.27
N ALA A 707 -20.08 25.46 -15.44
CA ALA A 707 -21.02 26.55 -15.67
C ALA A 707 -20.60 27.39 -16.90
N PRO A 708 -20.92 26.93 -18.13
CA PRO A 708 -20.57 27.65 -19.35
C PRO A 708 -21.23 29.03 -19.46
N LYS A 709 -20.49 30.02 -19.97
CA LYS A 709 -20.97 31.39 -20.14
C LYS A 709 -22.20 31.51 -21.06
N VAL A 710 -23.14 32.38 -20.69
CA VAL A 710 -24.39 32.63 -21.42
C VAL A 710 -24.56 34.10 -21.81
N THR A 711 -25.40 34.37 -22.81
CA THR A 711 -25.70 35.73 -23.27
C THR A 711 -27.20 35.97 -23.38
N LEU A 712 -27.68 37.07 -22.80
CA LEU A 712 -29.07 37.49 -22.82
C LEU A 712 -29.28 38.75 -23.67
N ASP A 713 -30.41 38.79 -24.37
CA ASP A 713 -30.82 39.96 -25.12
C ASP A 713 -31.44 41.03 -24.21
N LEU A 714 -30.99 42.28 -24.35
CA LEU A 714 -31.52 43.39 -23.58
C LEU A 714 -33.00 43.68 -23.92
N GLY A 715 -33.85 43.77 -22.89
CA GLY A 715 -35.26 44.14 -23.03
C GLY A 715 -36.16 42.99 -23.46
N VAL A 716 -35.68 41.75 -23.35
CA VAL A 716 -36.44 40.52 -23.58
C VAL A 716 -36.71 39.84 -22.24
N LYS A 717 -37.96 39.44 -22.04
CA LYS A 717 -38.48 38.75 -20.85
C LYS A 717 -38.58 37.25 -21.09
N GLU A 718 -38.66 36.47 -20.02
CA GLU A 718 -38.85 35.01 -20.04
C GLU A 718 -37.79 34.31 -20.92
N GLN A 719 -36.53 34.74 -20.81
CA GLN A 719 -35.41 34.14 -21.55
C GLN A 719 -34.88 32.94 -20.77
N GLN A 720 -35.11 31.73 -21.29
CA GLN A 720 -34.59 30.48 -20.74
C GLN A 720 -33.27 30.12 -21.41
N ILE A 721 -32.16 30.19 -20.67
CA ILE A 721 -30.81 29.88 -21.16
C ILE A 721 -29.93 29.38 -20.01
N GLY A 722 -28.90 28.62 -20.35
CA GLY A 722 -27.88 28.19 -19.41
C GLY A 722 -28.01 26.73 -19.03
N LYS A 723 -26.85 26.19 -18.64
CA LYS A 723 -26.68 24.87 -18.10
C LYS A 723 -25.59 24.98 -17.05
N ILE A 724 -25.86 24.49 -15.85
CA ILE A 724 -24.89 24.36 -14.77
C ILE A 724 -24.94 22.89 -14.34
N VAL A 725 -23.78 22.28 -14.19
CA VAL A 725 -23.64 20.91 -13.68
C VAL A 725 -22.80 20.98 -12.41
N ILE A 726 -23.26 20.36 -11.34
CA ILE A 726 -22.54 20.18 -10.08
C ILE A 726 -22.43 18.67 -9.86
N GLU A 727 -21.22 18.17 -9.62
CA GLU A 727 -20.93 16.74 -9.44
C GLU A 727 -20.28 16.53 -8.08
N GLU A 728 -20.75 15.56 -7.31
CA GLU A 728 -20.04 15.07 -6.13
C GLU A 728 -18.70 14.46 -6.54
N ALA A 729 -17.68 14.62 -5.69
CA ALA A 729 -16.39 13.99 -5.94
C ALA A 729 -16.40 12.48 -5.65
N ASP A 730 -17.23 12.05 -4.71
CA ASP A 730 -17.47 10.65 -4.34
C ASP A 730 -18.93 10.46 -3.88
N GLU A 731 -19.35 9.22 -3.63
CA GLU A 731 -20.68 8.93 -3.08
C GLU A 731 -20.90 9.52 -1.67
N GLU A 732 -22.15 9.83 -1.31
CA GLU A 732 -22.58 10.28 0.02
C GLU A 732 -21.98 11.62 0.52
N LEU A 733 -21.40 12.46 -0.34
CA LEU A 733 -20.79 13.74 0.09
C LEU A 733 -21.80 14.90 0.20
N PHE A 734 -22.89 14.84 -0.53
CA PHE A 734 -24.04 15.73 -0.38
C PHE A 734 -25.03 15.09 0.57
N HIS A 735 -24.96 15.50 1.84
CA HIS A 735 -25.77 14.94 2.92
C HIS A 735 -27.25 15.30 2.86
N ASP A 736 -28.07 14.43 3.46
CA ASP A 736 -29.53 14.64 3.59
C ASP A 736 -29.88 15.97 4.30
N ASP A 737 -31.03 16.55 3.91
CA ASP A 737 -31.56 17.80 4.48
C ASP A 737 -30.63 19.03 4.33
N ARG A 738 -29.55 18.94 3.53
CA ARG A 738 -28.67 20.07 3.21
C ARG A 738 -28.98 20.70 1.86
N GLU A 739 -28.51 21.92 1.67
CA GLU A 739 -28.89 22.79 0.57
C GLU A 739 -27.68 23.22 -0.26
N ILE A 740 -27.85 23.18 -1.59
CA ILE A 740 -27.00 23.87 -2.56
C ILE A 740 -27.77 25.08 -3.08
N ILE A 741 -27.15 26.25 -3.02
CA ILE A 741 -27.78 27.54 -3.34
C ILE A 741 -27.02 28.19 -4.49
N LEU A 742 -27.76 28.71 -5.48
CA LEU A 742 -27.20 29.43 -6.62
C LEU A 742 -27.84 30.82 -6.74
N GLY A 743 -27.01 31.84 -6.96
CA GLY A 743 -27.43 33.23 -7.12
C GLY A 743 -26.62 33.95 -8.19
N LEU A 744 -27.16 35.06 -8.72
CA LEU A 744 -26.46 35.88 -9.71
C LEU A 744 -26.31 37.31 -9.20
N GLU A 745 -25.12 37.89 -9.43
CA GLU A 745 -24.85 39.29 -9.15
C GLU A 745 -25.91 40.18 -9.82
N ASP A 746 -26.53 41.08 -9.05
CA ASP A 746 -27.46 42.13 -9.53
C ASP A 746 -28.65 41.64 -10.41
N LEU A 747 -28.95 40.33 -10.45
CA LEU A 747 -29.95 39.72 -11.32
C LEU A 747 -30.78 38.66 -10.59
N VAL A 748 -32.09 38.70 -10.82
CA VAL A 748 -33.07 37.78 -10.23
C VAL A 748 -33.34 36.60 -11.15
N ILE A 749 -33.19 35.38 -10.62
CA ILE A 749 -33.60 34.13 -11.27
C ILE A 749 -35.11 33.92 -11.05
N ASN A 750 -35.87 33.67 -12.12
CA ASN A 750 -37.34 33.57 -12.03
C ASN A 750 -37.85 32.13 -12.08
N ASP A 751 -37.14 31.26 -12.81
CA ASP A 751 -37.47 29.84 -12.97
C ASP A 751 -36.20 29.06 -13.36
N ALA A 752 -36.18 27.75 -13.17
CA ALA A 752 -35.14 26.84 -13.63
C ALA A 752 -35.67 25.40 -13.66
N SER A 753 -34.99 24.53 -14.39
CA SER A 753 -35.21 23.07 -14.35
C SER A 753 -34.03 22.39 -13.68
N VAL A 754 -34.27 21.64 -12.61
CA VAL A 754 -33.24 20.84 -11.91
C VAL A 754 -33.53 19.36 -12.10
N SER A 755 -32.50 18.57 -12.37
CA SER A 755 -32.56 17.11 -12.51
C SER A 755 -31.28 16.45 -12.05
N THR A 756 -31.36 15.22 -11.57
CA THR A 756 -30.20 14.41 -11.17
C THR A 756 -30.02 13.18 -12.07
N ASP A 757 -28.92 12.47 -11.85
CA ASP A 757 -28.68 11.11 -12.34
C ASP A 757 -29.18 10.03 -11.36
N GLU A 758 -30.32 10.28 -10.67
CA GLU A 758 -30.97 9.40 -9.67
C GLU A 758 -31.05 7.92 -10.11
N ASP A 759 -31.26 7.64 -11.39
CA ASP A 759 -31.32 6.26 -11.92
C ASP A 759 -29.98 5.50 -11.82
N GLU A 760 -28.85 6.20 -11.67
CA GLU A 760 -27.48 5.67 -11.60
C GLU A 760 -26.84 5.87 -10.23
N SER A 761 -26.91 7.09 -9.67
CA SER A 761 -26.28 7.47 -8.39
C SER A 761 -27.22 7.34 -7.18
N GLU A 762 -28.51 7.14 -7.39
CA GLU A 762 -29.55 7.19 -6.34
C GLU A 762 -29.73 8.58 -5.67
N LEU A 763 -28.98 9.61 -6.09
CA LEU A 763 -29.08 10.98 -5.56
C LEU A 763 -30.45 11.62 -5.83
N GLY A 764 -31.16 11.96 -4.75
CA GLY A 764 -32.46 12.63 -4.75
C GLY A 764 -32.35 14.10 -4.34
N VAL A 765 -33.04 14.99 -5.07
CA VAL A 765 -33.14 16.42 -4.72
C VAL A 765 -34.55 16.97 -4.93
N ASP A 766 -34.93 17.95 -4.12
CA ASP A 766 -36.03 18.89 -4.38
C ASP A 766 -35.45 20.29 -4.64
N TYR A 767 -36.20 21.17 -5.30
CA TYR A 767 -35.73 22.54 -5.49
C TYR A 767 -36.87 23.57 -5.44
N ASP A 768 -36.53 24.77 -4.97
CA ASP A 768 -37.41 25.94 -4.95
C ASP A 768 -36.66 27.19 -5.41
N ILE A 769 -37.42 28.22 -5.80
CA ILE A 769 -36.86 29.52 -6.17
C ILE A 769 -37.46 30.58 -5.26
N LYS A 770 -36.61 31.16 -4.41
CA LYS A 770 -36.98 32.17 -3.41
C LYS A 770 -35.99 33.34 -3.48
N ASP A 771 -36.50 34.57 -3.42
CA ASP A 771 -35.69 35.80 -3.40
C ASP A 771 -34.61 35.87 -4.51
N GLY A 772 -34.92 35.33 -5.68
CA GLY A 772 -34.00 35.33 -6.84
C GLY A 772 -32.90 34.28 -6.80
N LEU A 773 -32.88 33.40 -5.79
CA LEU A 773 -31.97 32.27 -5.61
C LEU A 773 -32.63 30.95 -6.03
N ILE A 774 -31.82 30.02 -6.57
CA ILE A 774 -32.20 28.62 -6.70
C ILE A 774 -31.73 27.89 -5.45
N ILE A 775 -32.62 27.22 -4.74
CA ILE A 775 -32.33 26.45 -3.53
C ILE A 775 -32.62 24.98 -3.86
N ILE A 776 -31.59 24.14 -3.83
CA ILE A 776 -31.66 22.71 -4.11
C ILE A 776 -31.43 21.98 -2.80
N THR A 777 -32.46 21.31 -2.28
CA THR A 777 -32.37 20.52 -1.04
C THR A 777 -32.14 19.06 -1.40
N VAL A 778 -31.10 18.46 -0.81
CA VAL A 778 -30.82 17.03 -0.95
C VAL A 778 -31.86 16.25 -0.15
N THR A 779 -32.55 15.32 -0.81
CA THR A 779 -33.58 14.49 -0.18
C THR A 779 -33.11 13.07 0.11
N ASP A 780 -32.18 12.56 -0.69
CA ASP A 780 -31.61 11.23 -0.58
C ASP A 780 -30.14 11.31 -1.05
N GLU A 781 -29.21 10.80 -0.25
CA GLU A 781 -27.77 10.75 -0.53
C GLU A 781 -27.47 9.78 -1.70
N SER A 782 -26.36 9.98 -2.41
CA SER A 782 -25.93 9.08 -3.48
C SER A 782 -25.37 7.75 -2.93
N ASP A 783 -25.53 6.64 -3.65
CA ASP A 783 -25.02 5.30 -3.28
C ASP A 783 -24.39 4.62 -4.51
N GLY A 784 -23.22 4.02 -4.34
CA GLY A 784 -22.45 3.30 -5.35
C GLY A 784 -21.57 4.17 -6.27
N MET A 785 -21.84 5.48 -6.34
CA MET A 785 -21.03 6.49 -7.04
C MET A 785 -21.50 7.92 -6.70
N GLY A 786 -20.61 8.91 -6.80
CA GLY A 786 -20.98 10.32 -6.68
C GLY A 786 -22.05 10.77 -7.68
N GLY A 787 -23.01 11.56 -7.21
CA GLY A 787 -24.15 12.03 -7.97
C GLY A 787 -23.92 13.35 -8.72
N THR A 788 -24.77 13.58 -9.72
CA THR A 788 -24.72 14.73 -10.61
C THR A 788 -26.02 15.53 -10.54
N ILE A 789 -25.94 16.81 -10.20
CA ILE A 789 -27.05 17.76 -10.24
C ILE A 789 -26.90 18.64 -11.48
N THR A 790 -27.90 18.62 -12.36
CA THR A 790 -27.95 19.44 -13.58
C THR A 790 -29.07 20.48 -13.48
N ILE A 791 -28.70 21.76 -13.59
CA ILE A 791 -29.61 22.91 -13.65
C ILE A 791 -29.64 23.47 -15.09
N GLU A 792 -30.80 23.51 -15.72
CA GLU A 792 -30.99 23.99 -17.10
C GLU A 792 -32.17 24.96 -17.23
N ASP A 793 -32.32 25.56 -18.41
CA ASP A 793 -33.47 26.42 -18.78
C ASP A 793 -33.72 27.57 -17.77
N ILE A 794 -32.65 28.15 -17.22
CA ILE A 794 -32.69 29.22 -16.22
C ILE A 794 -33.36 30.47 -16.83
N GLU A 795 -34.45 30.93 -16.20
CA GLU A 795 -35.33 31.98 -16.72
C GLU A 795 -34.99 33.37 -16.17
N PHE A 796 -34.70 34.28 -17.10
CA PHE A 796 -34.37 35.67 -16.81
C PHE A 796 -35.35 36.66 -17.43
N ASP A 797 -35.69 37.66 -16.62
CA ASP A 797 -36.47 38.82 -17.04
C ASP A 797 -35.56 40.05 -17.21
N VAL A 798 -35.09 40.29 -18.44
CA VAL A 798 -34.17 41.40 -18.73
C VAL A 798 -34.91 42.62 -19.24
N TRP A 799 -34.84 43.71 -18.50
CA TRP A 799 -35.61 44.92 -18.79
C TRP A 799 -34.75 45.85 -19.64
N ALA A 800 -35.38 46.75 -20.42
CA ALA A 800 -34.61 47.69 -21.26
C ALA A 800 -33.71 48.66 -20.46
N GLY A 801 -33.88 48.71 -19.13
CA GLY A 801 -33.06 49.49 -18.20
C GLY A 801 -32.03 48.68 -17.44
N THR A 802 -32.00 47.35 -17.56
CA THR A 802 -30.96 46.51 -16.95
C THR A 802 -29.60 46.94 -17.51
N PRO A 803 -28.57 47.12 -16.65
CA PRO A 803 -27.23 47.44 -17.12
C PRO A 803 -26.73 46.45 -18.18
N ARG A 804 -25.93 46.94 -19.12
CA ARG A 804 -25.19 46.06 -20.04
C ARG A 804 -23.86 45.74 -19.39
N GLY A 805 -23.45 44.49 -19.44
CA GLY A 805 -22.24 44.02 -18.78
C GLY A 805 -22.27 42.52 -18.57
N THR A 806 -21.24 42.06 -17.89
CA THR A 806 -21.11 40.71 -17.37
C THR A 806 -21.57 40.67 -15.92
N TYR A 807 -22.06 39.51 -15.50
CA TYR A 807 -22.56 39.24 -14.16
C TYR A 807 -21.98 37.91 -13.68
N ASP A 808 -21.56 37.87 -12.42
CA ASP A 808 -20.95 36.71 -11.80
C ASP A 808 -22.02 35.78 -11.20
N LEU A 809 -21.77 34.46 -11.27
CA LEU A 809 -22.60 33.43 -10.63
C LEU A 809 -21.96 33.03 -9.31
N TYR A 810 -22.76 33.00 -8.25
CA TYR A 810 -22.40 32.53 -6.92
C TYR A 810 -22.99 31.14 -6.68
N ILE A 811 -22.16 30.22 -6.21
CA ILE A 811 -22.52 28.84 -5.85
C ILE A 811 -22.12 28.66 -4.37
N GLY A 812 -23.04 28.19 -3.53
CA GLY A 812 -22.81 28.03 -2.11
C GLY A 812 -23.81 27.09 -1.46
N GLY A 813 -23.94 27.18 -0.14
CA GLY A 813 -24.87 26.38 0.66
C GLY A 813 -24.19 25.29 1.50
N ASN A 814 -24.92 24.83 2.51
CA ASN A 814 -24.38 23.97 3.57
C ASN A 814 -24.16 22.50 3.17
N ALA A 815 -24.60 22.12 1.97
CA ALA A 815 -24.24 20.84 1.34
C ALA A 815 -22.83 20.88 0.72
N LEU A 816 -22.32 22.07 0.38
CA LEU A 816 -20.98 22.25 -0.20
C LEU A 816 -19.94 22.63 0.86
N ASP A 817 -20.40 23.31 1.92
CA ASP A 817 -19.60 23.71 3.07
C ASP A 817 -20.44 23.60 4.35
N HIS A 818 -20.15 22.61 5.19
CA HIS A 818 -20.86 22.28 6.42
C HIS A 818 -20.87 23.42 7.45
N GLY A 819 -19.95 24.37 7.34
CA GLY A 819 -19.90 25.56 8.19
C GLY A 819 -20.89 26.66 7.79
N LYS A 820 -21.62 26.52 6.68
CA LYS A 820 -22.58 27.53 6.21
C LYS A 820 -23.97 27.31 6.76
N ASP A 821 -24.73 28.39 6.90
CA ASP A 821 -26.14 28.34 7.29
C ASP A 821 -27.04 27.90 6.13
N SER A 822 -28.20 27.32 6.46
CA SER A 822 -29.26 27.05 5.48
C SER A 822 -29.92 28.35 4.99
N TYR A 823 -30.58 28.32 3.84
CA TYR A 823 -31.31 29.48 3.32
C TYR A 823 -32.33 30.02 4.32
N ASP A 824 -33.11 29.15 4.96
CA ASP A 824 -34.15 29.58 5.91
C ASP A 824 -33.54 30.24 7.17
N ASP A 825 -32.30 29.89 7.53
CA ASP A 825 -31.58 30.47 8.68
C ASP A 825 -31.00 31.86 8.35
N PHE A 826 -30.24 32.00 7.26
CA PHE A 826 -29.65 33.30 6.94
C PHE A 826 -30.68 34.29 6.38
N SER A 827 -31.74 33.84 5.70
CA SER A 827 -32.77 34.75 5.16
C SER A 827 -33.74 35.31 6.21
N ASP A 828 -33.75 34.81 7.45
CA ASP A 828 -34.78 35.18 8.44
C ASP A 828 -34.83 36.69 8.71
N GLY A 829 -35.99 37.28 8.43
CA GLY A 829 -36.28 38.69 8.68
C GLY A 829 -35.62 39.69 7.73
N LYS A 830 -34.94 39.22 6.68
CA LYS A 830 -34.30 40.05 5.63
C LYS A 830 -35.22 40.24 4.42
N ASP A 831 -34.92 41.23 3.57
CA ASP A 831 -35.58 41.38 2.27
C ASP A 831 -34.70 40.84 1.13
N GLU A 832 -35.27 40.70 -0.07
CA GLU A 832 -34.63 40.07 -1.23
C GLU A 832 -33.24 40.65 -1.55
N ASP A 833 -33.07 41.97 -1.42
CA ASP A 833 -31.78 42.62 -1.70
C ASP A 833 -30.75 42.28 -0.59
N ASP A 834 -31.17 42.34 0.69
CA ASP A 834 -30.31 41.99 1.84
C ASP A 834 -29.92 40.50 1.84
N VAL A 835 -30.82 39.60 1.41
CA VAL A 835 -30.57 38.15 1.30
C VAL A 835 -29.50 37.84 0.25
N MET A 836 -29.58 38.49 -0.93
CA MET A 836 -28.58 38.32 -1.98
C MET A 836 -27.20 38.86 -1.57
N GLU A 837 -27.14 39.98 -0.84
CA GLU A 837 -25.89 40.55 -0.33
C GLU A 837 -25.21 39.60 0.67
N GLU A 838 -25.96 39.08 1.65
CA GLU A 838 -25.42 38.11 2.63
C GLU A 838 -25.03 36.77 2.01
N PHE A 839 -25.78 36.29 1.01
CA PHE A 839 -25.41 35.08 0.29
C PHE A 839 -24.08 35.26 -0.48
N ALA A 840 -23.92 36.40 -1.16
CA ALA A 840 -22.73 36.71 -1.93
C ALA A 840 -21.49 36.91 -1.05
N ASP A 841 -21.64 37.55 0.11
CA ASP A 841 -20.51 37.89 1.00
C ASP A 841 -20.08 36.71 1.89
N ASP A 842 -21.04 35.99 2.52
CA ASP A 842 -20.71 35.06 3.61
C ASP A 842 -21.01 33.57 3.28
N HIS A 843 -21.86 33.28 2.29
CA HIS A 843 -22.34 31.91 2.00
C HIS A 843 -21.87 31.35 0.66
N THR A 844 -21.17 32.15 -0.13
CA THR A 844 -20.61 31.73 -1.42
C THR A 844 -19.37 30.87 -1.20
N VAL A 845 -19.36 29.69 -1.80
CA VAL A 845 -18.23 28.75 -1.82
C VAL A 845 -17.42 28.89 -3.11
N ALA A 846 -18.09 29.14 -4.24
CA ALA A 846 -17.44 29.31 -5.53
C ALA A 846 -18.09 30.42 -6.35
N THR A 847 -17.26 31.24 -7.00
CA THR A 847 -17.69 32.32 -7.89
C THR A 847 -17.26 32.02 -9.33
N VAL A 848 -18.23 32.00 -10.25
CA VAL A 848 -17.99 31.87 -11.69
C VAL A 848 -18.03 33.25 -12.32
N SER A 849 -16.85 33.85 -12.48
CA SER A 849 -16.74 35.20 -13.04
C SER A 849 -17.21 35.30 -14.48
N GLU A 850 -17.94 36.37 -14.77
CA GLU A 850 -18.52 36.71 -16.06
C GLU A 850 -19.38 35.57 -16.65
N TYR A 851 -20.13 34.86 -15.80
CA TYR A 851 -21.02 33.77 -16.22
C TYR A 851 -22.07 34.26 -17.24
N LEU A 852 -22.69 35.40 -17.00
CA LEU A 852 -23.80 35.92 -17.83
C LEU A 852 -23.46 37.28 -18.44
N GLU A 853 -23.68 37.46 -19.75
CA GLU A 853 -23.52 38.74 -20.45
C GLU A 853 -24.87 39.30 -20.94
N ILE A 854 -25.19 40.55 -20.62
CA ILE A 854 -26.37 41.28 -21.17
C ILE A 854 -25.94 42.22 -22.30
N GLY A 855 -26.39 41.94 -23.52
CA GLY A 855 -25.98 42.64 -24.73
C GLY A 855 -27.01 42.62 -25.88
N ASP A 856 -26.71 43.32 -26.98
CA ASP A 856 -27.49 43.17 -28.22
C ASP A 856 -26.96 41.92 -28.93
N GLY A 857 -27.77 40.85 -28.98
CA GLY A 857 -27.44 39.53 -29.52
C GLY A 857 -26.54 39.53 -30.75
N ALA A 858 -25.23 39.48 -30.51
CA ALA A 858 -24.42 38.54 -31.23
C ALA A 858 -24.45 37.29 -30.37
N SER A 859 -25.31 36.32 -30.71
CA SER A 859 -25.07 34.95 -30.29
C SER A 859 -23.56 34.73 -30.34
N SER A 860 -22.97 34.27 -29.24
CA SER A 860 -21.67 33.62 -29.28
C SER A 860 -21.80 32.54 -30.35
N LYS A 861 -21.50 32.90 -31.59
CA LYS A 861 -21.23 31.92 -32.61
C LYS A 861 -20.03 31.23 -32.02
N GLU A 862 -20.19 29.96 -31.64
CA GLU A 862 -19.07 29.09 -31.25
C GLU A 862 -17.85 29.54 -32.03
N GLN A 863 -16.75 29.80 -31.32
CA GLN A 863 -15.53 30.23 -31.97
C GLN A 863 -15.12 29.13 -32.95
N LEU A 864 -15.37 29.37 -34.23
CA LEU A 864 -15.20 28.40 -35.28
C LEU A 864 -13.73 28.43 -35.68
N VAL A 865 -12.97 27.45 -35.18
CA VAL A 865 -11.55 27.30 -35.47
C VAL A 865 -11.38 26.40 -36.69
N THR A 866 -11.02 26.99 -37.82
CA THR A 866 -10.68 26.23 -39.04
C THR A 866 -9.17 26.18 -39.23
N ILE A 867 -8.60 24.98 -39.38
CA ILE A 867 -7.18 24.79 -39.70
C ILE A 867 -7.05 24.18 -41.08
N VAL A 868 -6.38 24.88 -42.00
CA VAL A 868 -6.06 24.37 -43.35
C VAL A 868 -4.57 24.06 -43.43
N ASP A 869 -4.24 22.78 -43.63
CA ASP A 869 -2.87 22.31 -43.85
C ASP A 869 -2.59 22.21 -45.36
N PHE A 870 -1.79 23.15 -45.88
CA PHE A 870 -1.47 23.22 -47.32
C PHE A 870 -0.46 22.16 -47.75
N ARG A 871 0.26 21.54 -46.79
CA ARG A 871 1.23 20.47 -47.07
C ARG A 871 0.53 19.11 -47.13
N ALA A 872 -0.32 18.83 -46.16
CA ALA A 872 -1.12 17.59 -46.10
C ALA A 872 -2.34 17.64 -47.04
N GLY A 873 -2.85 18.84 -47.36
CA GLY A 873 -4.08 19.02 -48.13
C GLY A 873 -5.33 18.62 -47.35
N THR A 874 -5.33 18.85 -46.03
CA THR A 874 -6.41 18.48 -45.10
C THR A 874 -6.95 19.72 -44.39
N THR A 875 -8.21 19.67 -43.96
CA THR A 875 -8.85 20.73 -43.17
C THR A 875 -9.57 20.15 -41.97
N THR A 876 -9.48 20.82 -40.82
CA THR A 876 -10.33 20.59 -39.66
C THR A 876 -11.16 21.83 -39.34
N VAL A 877 -12.37 21.63 -38.85
CA VAL A 877 -13.26 22.66 -38.29
C VAL A 877 -13.61 22.20 -36.88
N ASN A 878 -13.27 23.01 -35.87
CA ASN A 878 -13.42 22.67 -34.44
C ASN A 878 -12.84 21.29 -34.10
N GLY A 879 -11.62 21.02 -34.58
CA GLY A 879 -10.92 19.74 -34.40
C GLY A 879 -11.41 18.59 -35.31
N VAL A 880 -12.62 18.67 -35.88
CA VAL A 880 -13.21 17.62 -36.73
C VAL A 880 -12.75 17.75 -38.17
N ARG A 881 -12.32 16.64 -38.79
CA ARG A 881 -11.84 16.62 -40.17
C ARG A 881 -12.99 16.79 -41.18
N VAL A 882 -12.88 17.78 -42.06
CA VAL A 882 -13.87 18.06 -43.12
C VAL A 882 -13.29 17.77 -44.50
N SER A 883 -14.10 17.21 -45.39
CA SER A 883 -13.70 16.95 -46.79
C SER A 883 -13.73 18.25 -47.61
N MET A 884 -12.66 18.52 -48.34
CA MET A 884 -12.60 19.64 -49.29
C MET A 884 -13.05 19.20 -50.69
N THR A 885 -13.76 20.07 -51.40
CA THR A 885 -14.14 19.80 -52.81
C THR A 885 -13.07 20.20 -53.81
N SER A 886 -12.01 20.88 -53.35
CA SER A 886 -10.86 21.34 -54.13
C SER A 886 -9.58 21.26 -53.27
N LYS A 887 -8.42 20.96 -53.88
CA LYS A 887 -7.17 20.78 -53.12
C LYS A 887 -6.44 22.13 -52.97
N PRO A 888 -6.18 22.61 -51.73
CA PRO A 888 -5.50 23.89 -51.51
C PRO A 888 -4.03 23.78 -51.93
N TYR A 889 -3.42 24.91 -52.32
CA TYR A 889 -2.02 24.96 -52.74
C TYR A 889 -1.38 26.33 -52.50
N ILE A 890 -0.05 26.41 -52.53
CA ILE A 890 0.70 27.66 -52.40
C ILE A 890 1.28 28.03 -53.78
N THR A 891 1.10 29.27 -54.22
CA THR A 891 1.68 29.74 -55.49
C THR A 891 3.21 29.89 -55.39
N PRO A 892 3.95 29.93 -56.52
CA PRO A 892 5.38 30.22 -56.50
C PRO A 892 5.75 31.56 -55.85
N ASN A 893 4.80 32.50 -55.80
CA ASN A 893 4.95 33.81 -55.15
C ASN A 893 4.58 33.78 -53.65
N GLY A 894 4.33 32.59 -53.07
CA GLY A 894 4.07 32.40 -51.65
C GLY A 894 2.63 32.64 -51.21
N TRP A 895 1.66 32.71 -52.13
CA TRP A 895 0.25 32.92 -51.78
C TRP A 895 -0.49 31.60 -51.60
N SER A 896 -1.14 31.44 -50.44
CA SER A 896 -2.01 30.32 -50.12
C SER A 896 -3.36 30.45 -50.83
N MET A 897 -3.67 29.50 -51.72
CA MET A 897 -4.85 29.46 -52.58
C MET A 897 -5.80 28.34 -52.13
N ILE A 898 -7.09 28.65 -52.02
CA ILE A 898 -8.14 27.69 -51.67
C ILE A 898 -9.36 27.88 -52.58
N GLY A 899 -10.19 26.84 -52.71
CA GLY A 899 -11.48 26.93 -53.36
C GLY A 899 -12.39 27.95 -52.66
N VAL A 900 -12.92 28.92 -53.42
CA VAL A 900 -13.79 30.00 -52.90
C VAL A 900 -15.09 29.45 -52.28
N ARG A 901 -15.49 28.24 -52.66
CA ARG A 901 -16.62 27.53 -52.05
C ARG A 901 -16.25 26.94 -50.70
N ASP A 902 -15.17 26.17 -50.67
CA ASP A 902 -14.75 25.41 -49.50
C ASP A 902 -14.49 26.35 -48.33
N ILE A 903 -13.83 27.49 -48.59
CA ILE A 903 -13.60 28.53 -47.59
C ILE A 903 -14.91 29.08 -47.02
N ALA A 904 -15.91 29.41 -47.85
CA ALA A 904 -17.19 29.91 -47.37
C ALA A 904 -17.94 28.87 -46.52
N THR A 905 -17.93 27.60 -46.96
CA THR A 905 -18.60 26.51 -46.23
C THR A 905 -17.95 26.18 -44.90
N PHE A 906 -16.62 26.29 -44.77
CA PHE A 906 -15.94 26.07 -43.48
C PHE A 906 -16.36 27.10 -42.44
N PHE A 907 -16.74 28.30 -42.87
CA PHE A 907 -17.14 29.40 -41.99
C PHE A 907 -18.65 29.50 -41.79
N GLY A 908 -19.37 28.37 -41.95
CA GLY A 908 -20.81 28.28 -41.69
C GLY A 908 -21.70 28.98 -42.71
N ILE A 909 -21.17 29.37 -43.89
CA ILE A 909 -21.99 29.96 -44.96
C ILE A 909 -22.63 28.85 -45.78
N ALA A 910 -23.96 28.83 -45.82
CA ALA A 910 -24.72 27.82 -46.54
C ALA A 910 -24.50 27.90 -48.07
N GLU A 911 -24.56 26.77 -48.76
CA GLU A 911 -24.28 26.70 -50.20
C GLU A 911 -25.20 27.61 -51.02
N GLU A 912 -26.47 27.76 -50.62
CA GLU A 912 -27.43 28.66 -51.27
C GLU A 912 -27.02 30.15 -51.24
N GLN A 913 -26.13 30.52 -50.32
CA GLN A 913 -25.60 31.89 -50.21
C GLN A 913 -24.36 32.12 -51.10
N ILE A 914 -23.93 31.10 -51.85
CA ILE A 914 -22.80 31.14 -52.78
C ILE A 914 -23.32 31.05 -54.21
N ALA A 915 -23.22 32.15 -54.97
CA ALA A 915 -23.69 32.23 -56.34
C ALA A 915 -22.52 32.23 -57.35
N TYR A 916 -22.65 31.42 -58.39
CA TYR A 916 -21.76 31.40 -59.56
C TYR A 916 -22.48 32.03 -60.75
N GLY A 917 -21.82 32.98 -61.40
CA GLY A 917 -22.38 33.70 -62.54
C GLY A 917 -21.32 34.09 -63.56
N HIS A 918 -21.75 34.77 -64.61
CA HIS A 918 -20.86 35.41 -65.57
C HIS A 918 -21.22 36.89 -65.66
N ASP A 919 -20.21 37.74 -65.78
CA ASP A 919 -20.44 39.16 -66.06
C ASP A 919 -20.76 39.43 -67.53
N GLU A 920 -20.97 40.71 -67.88
CA GLU A 920 -21.31 41.15 -69.24
C GLU A 920 -20.28 40.77 -70.33
N ASN A 921 -19.04 40.43 -69.92
CA ASN A 921 -17.96 39.98 -70.81
C ASN A 921 -17.78 38.46 -70.78
N ASN A 922 -18.77 37.73 -70.25
CA ASN A 922 -18.75 36.28 -70.08
C ASN A 922 -17.63 35.76 -69.16
N VAL A 923 -17.12 36.59 -68.23
CA VAL A 923 -16.10 36.19 -67.25
C VAL A 923 -16.79 35.64 -65.99
N MET A 924 -16.37 34.46 -65.54
CA MET A 924 -16.90 33.82 -64.32
C MET A 924 -16.71 34.72 -63.09
N THR A 925 -17.77 34.84 -62.29
CA THR A 925 -17.81 35.57 -61.03
C THR A 925 -18.35 34.68 -59.92
N VAL A 926 -17.72 34.72 -58.74
CA VAL A 926 -18.24 34.07 -57.53
C VAL A 926 -18.70 35.16 -56.57
N THR A 927 -19.92 35.01 -56.04
CA THR A 927 -20.49 35.93 -55.05
C THR A 927 -20.89 35.17 -53.80
N ILE A 928 -20.41 35.61 -52.64
CA ILE A 928 -20.73 35.06 -51.32
C ILE A 928 -21.55 36.12 -50.56
N THR A 929 -22.65 35.69 -49.94
CA THR A 929 -23.49 36.55 -49.09
C THR A 929 -23.48 36.02 -47.66
N ASN A 930 -22.85 36.73 -46.73
CA ASN A 930 -22.91 36.42 -45.30
C ASN A 930 -24.01 37.27 -44.64
N GLY A 931 -25.06 36.63 -44.13
CA GLY A 931 -26.25 37.30 -43.59
C GLY A 931 -27.30 37.72 -44.63
N LYS A 932 -28.35 38.42 -44.17
CA LYS A 932 -29.46 38.88 -45.03
C LYS A 932 -29.07 40.16 -45.76
N ILE A 933 -29.20 40.17 -47.09
CA ILE A 933 -28.86 41.34 -47.95
C ILE A 933 -29.56 42.60 -47.43
N GLY A 934 -28.76 43.60 -47.02
CA GLY A 934 -29.24 44.89 -46.55
C GLY A 934 -29.50 44.99 -45.03
N ALA A 935 -29.26 43.91 -44.26
CA ALA A 935 -29.22 43.97 -42.81
C ALA A 935 -27.89 44.54 -42.30
N SER A 936 -27.90 45.18 -41.13
CA SER A 936 -26.67 45.58 -40.44
C SER A 936 -25.81 44.35 -40.15
N GLY A 937 -24.50 44.42 -40.40
CA GLY A 937 -23.59 43.28 -40.27
C GLY A 937 -23.57 42.29 -41.44
N SER A 938 -24.37 42.49 -42.50
CA SER A 938 -24.30 41.64 -43.71
C SER A 938 -23.10 41.98 -44.61
N THR A 939 -22.48 40.95 -45.20
CA THR A 939 -21.33 41.09 -46.09
C THR A 939 -21.58 40.44 -47.45
N LEU A 940 -21.40 41.19 -48.52
CA LEU A 940 -21.43 40.73 -49.90
C LEU A 940 -20.03 40.77 -50.51
N VAL A 941 -19.48 39.61 -50.84
CA VAL A 941 -18.13 39.46 -51.41
C VAL A 941 -18.24 38.95 -52.85
N THR A 942 -17.68 39.68 -53.81
CA THR A 942 -17.66 39.29 -55.24
C THR A 942 -16.25 39.28 -55.79
N VAL A 943 -15.87 38.18 -56.47
CA VAL A 943 -14.57 38.03 -57.13
C VAL A 943 -14.73 37.51 -58.56
N LYS A 944 -13.88 37.98 -59.48
CA LYS A 944 -13.92 37.64 -60.90
C LYS A 944 -12.68 36.86 -61.35
N ASN A 945 -12.86 35.90 -62.25
CA ASN A 945 -11.75 35.15 -62.83
C ASN A 945 -10.77 36.08 -63.56
N GLY A 946 -9.48 35.91 -63.28
CA GLY A 946 -8.39 36.72 -63.81
C GLY A 946 -8.22 38.08 -63.13
N SER A 947 -9.07 38.43 -62.15
CA SER A 947 -8.99 39.71 -61.43
C SER A 947 -8.25 39.55 -60.10
N LYS A 948 -7.40 40.53 -59.77
CA LYS A 948 -6.84 40.72 -58.41
C LYS A 948 -7.75 41.54 -57.50
N ILE A 949 -8.92 41.94 -57.98
CA ILE A 949 -9.86 42.78 -57.23
C ILE A 949 -10.97 41.90 -56.66
N LEU A 950 -11.06 41.88 -55.33
CA LEU A 950 -12.16 41.37 -54.53
C LEU A 950 -13.07 42.56 -54.17
N THR A 951 -14.37 42.48 -54.40
CA THR A 951 -15.30 43.57 -54.03
C THR A 951 -16.07 43.18 -52.78
N VAL A 952 -15.95 43.96 -51.70
CA VAL A 952 -16.60 43.72 -50.40
C VAL A 952 -17.57 44.87 -50.15
N ASN A 953 -18.88 44.58 -50.11
CA ASN A 953 -19.93 45.60 -49.94
C ASN A 953 -19.78 46.81 -50.90
N GLY A 954 -19.34 46.56 -52.13
CA GLY A 954 -19.09 47.58 -53.15
C GLY A 954 -17.71 48.27 -53.08
N THR A 955 -16.91 47.98 -52.05
CA THR A 955 -15.55 48.52 -51.88
C THR A 955 -14.51 47.54 -52.47
N PRO A 956 -13.57 47.99 -53.32
CA PRO A 956 -12.54 47.13 -53.90
C PRO A 956 -11.39 46.88 -52.90
N VAL A 957 -11.02 45.61 -52.74
CA VAL A 957 -9.88 45.07 -52.00
C VAL A 957 -8.92 44.40 -53.00
N ILE A 958 -7.62 44.70 -52.90
CA ILE A 958 -6.59 44.17 -53.82
C ILE A 958 -5.97 42.91 -53.22
N MET A 959 -6.06 41.80 -53.95
CA MET A 959 -5.44 40.52 -53.63
C MET A 959 -4.04 40.40 -54.24
N GLY A 960 -3.16 39.60 -53.63
CA GLY A 960 -1.81 39.38 -54.15
C GLY A 960 -1.73 38.55 -55.43
N GLU A 961 -2.68 37.61 -55.61
CA GLU A 961 -2.85 36.80 -56.82
C GLU A 961 -4.27 36.93 -57.38
N PRO A 962 -4.47 36.79 -58.70
CA PRO A 962 -5.80 36.82 -59.26
C PRO A 962 -6.57 35.56 -58.90
N MET A 963 -7.90 35.65 -58.83
CA MET A 963 -8.72 34.44 -58.82
C MET A 963 -8.52 33.67 -60.13
N THR A 964 -8.34 32.36 -60.05
CA THR A 964 -8.17 31.48 -61.20
C THR A 964 -9.18 30.35 -61.18
N ILE A 965 -9.45 29.77 -62.35
CA ILE A 965 -10.15 28.49 -62.45
C ILE A 965 -9.11 27.38 -62.57
N GLY A 966 -9.11 26.46 -61.61
CA GLY A 966 -8.22 25.30 -61.58
C GLY A 966 -8.56 24.27 -62.64
N SER A 967 -7.68 23.29 -62.84
CA SER A 967 -7.89 22.18 -63.79
C SER A 967 -9.06 21.27 -63.43
N ASP A 968 -9.53 21.36 -62.20
CA ASP A 968 -10.71 20.70 -61.63
C ASP A 968 -12.01 21.51 -61.85
N ASN A 969 -11.97 22.60 -62.61
CA ASN A 969 -13.07 23.55 -62.82
C ASN A 969 -13.57 24.24 -61.53
N ARG A 970 -12.73 24.36 -60.50
CA ARG A 970 -13.05 25.11 -59.27
C ARG A 970 -12.41 26.49 -59.30
N ALA A 971 -13.07 27.47 -58.68
CA ALA A 971 -12.54 28.82 -58.52
C ALA A 971 -11.61 28.87 -57.30
N TYR A 972 -10.36 29.24 -57.50
CA TYR A 972 -9.34 29.42 -56.46
C TYR A 972 -9.00 30.89 -56.29
N ALA A 973 -8.82 31.33 -55.05
CA ALA A 973 -8.36 32.67 -54.73
C ALA A 973 -7.51 32.66 -53.46
N PRO A 974 -6.73 33.74 -53.22
CA PRO A 974 -5.99 33.90 -51.98
C PRO A 974 -6.89 33.79 -50.75
N ILE A 975 -6.52 32.91 -49.82
CA ILE A 975 -7.36 32.56 -48.67
C ILE A 975 -7.57 33.73 -47.70
N ARG A 976 -6.50 34.47 -47.38
CA ARG A 976 -6.52 35.54 -46.38
C ARG A 976 -7.47 36.70 -46.74
N PRO A 977 -7.39 37.33 -47.93
CA PRO A 977 -8.29 38.44 -48.27
C PRO A 977 -9.77 38.06 -48.28
N ILE A 978 -10.10 36.79 -48.58
CA ILE A 978 -11.49 36.32 -48.54
C ILE A 978 -11.93 36.06 -47.11
N ALA A 979 -11.09 35.45 -46.27
CA ALA A 979 -11.38 35.25 -44.85
C ALA A 979 -11.59 36.58 -44.12
N GLU A 980 -10.68 37.54 -44.30
CA GLU A 980 -10.79 38.90 -43.75
C GLU A 980 -12.05 39.61 -44.25
N ALA A 981 -12.38 39.45 -45.55
CA ALA A 981 -13.60 40.03 -46.11
C ALA A 981 -14.88 39.44 -45.50
N LEU A 982 -14.83 38.19 -45.01
CA LEU A 982 -15.94 37.53 -44.33
C LEU A 982 -15.98 37.82 -42.82
N GLY A 983 -15.01 38.57 -42.29
CA GLY A 983 -14.95 38.99 -40.88
C GLY A 983 -14.05 38.14 -39.99
N LEU A 984 -13.16 37.32 -40.56
CA LEU A 984 -12.38 36.34 -39.81
C LEU A 984 -10.94 36.82 -39.54
N SER A 985 -10.39 36.40 -38.41
CA SER A 985 -8.96 36.52 -38.09
C SER A 985 -8.16 35.39 -38.76
N VAL A 986 -6.92 35.69 -39.16
CA VAL A 986 -6.06 34.76 -39.91
C VAL A 986 -4.66 34.70 -39.30
N ASP A 987 -4.27 33.54 -38.79
CA ASP A 987 -2.89 33.23 -38.41
C ASP A 987 -2.23 32.31 -39.44
N TRP A 988 -0.93 32.50 -39.67
CA TRP A 988 -0.16 31.70 -40.63
C TRP A 988 1.12 31.15 -40.02
N ASN A 989 1.20 29.83 -39.88
CA ASN A 989 2.42 29.12 -39.53
C ASN A 989 3.19 28.72 -40.80
N GLY A 990 4.22 29.50 -41.12
CA GLY A 990 5.07 29.26 -42.30
C GLY A 990 5.88 27.97 -42.26
N ALA A 991 6.29 27.49 -41.08
CA ALA A 991 7.06 26.26 -40.95
C ALA A 991 6.23 25.01 -41.27
N LEU A 992 4.95 25.03 -40.86
CA LEU A 992 4.01 23.93 -41.10
C LEU A 992 3.19 24.10 -42.38
N SER A 993 3.22 25.29 -43.00
CA SER A 993 2.32 25.65 -44.11
C SER A 993 0.85 25.51 -43.72
N ARG A 994 0.52 26.01 -42.52
CA ARG A 994 -0.83 25.95 -41.93
C ARG A 994 -1.41 27.34 -41.76
N ALA A 995 -2.67 27.49 -42.12
CA ALA A 995 -3.46 28.67 -41.83
C ALA A 995 -4.55 28.34 -40.81
N THR A 996 -4.63 29.13 -39.74
CA THR A 996 -5.66 29.02 -38.71
C THR A 996 -6.59 30.22 -38.82
N PHE A 997 -7.89 29.97 -38.80
CA PHE A 997 -8.93 30.99 -38.94
C PHE A 997 -9.88 30.92 -37.75
N THR A 998 -10.26 32.09 -37.24
CA THR A 998 -11.25 32.25 -36.16
C THR A 998 -12.25 33.34 -36.54
N ASN A 999 -13.52 33.15 -36.19
CA ASN A 999 -14.62 34.09 -36.46
C ASN A 999 -14.80 35.14 -35.36
#